data_AF-A0A014N8H7-F1
#
_entry.id   AF-A0A014N8H7-F1
#
_cell.length_a   1.000
_cell.length_b   1.000
_cell.length_c   1.000
_cell.angle_alpha   90.00
_cell.angle_beta   90.00
_cell.angle_gamma   90.00
#
_symmetry.space_group_name_H-M   'P 1'
#
loop_
_entity.id
_entity.type
_entity.pdbx_description
1 polymer ?
#
loop_
_entity_poly.entity_id
_entity_poly.type
_entity_poly.pdbx_seq_one_letter_code
_entity_poly.pdbx_strand_id
1 'polypeptide(L)'
;MLEDDFDRQHHQHQHKKLRIFSSPLVRRTSRLSQRGPAHGGSWRRIEDGHDESNSEHHRHDQDYDLPQFQRYEEPTLLEIFYDLFFAANYNVFNDTQQVTGQTKFKASVGYFCIGFFPVDIRQYAALLNNADAPARATRAIQLGVLVGFVVVAPKFNPKDQDLDTMRAMSLILCFSRACLAVEYASTLWHVRRYKKAHLPLYLQIGLHAAASAVYLGVTFRFTSEKQSRVYMTWYFIAGGEAILSLLLSNLSPVASLTKTHLMKRMTLLTVMIMGEGIQQLAKEVVTIVKNPTAWDATTIGLVTAGTTTIYLVFLVYFDWLRDSFYLPRLRQQLWTSLHLPFHLALVLFMQGFTQYLLWSKITGQAERALDIADPFDDAKEMTSLKVRDSINASVQAFFQDYPPKILSTVETVNQALNNFTTISNSFWPLLVNGTVPSDLSSAPPGYEADLATTNDAFLTLSFAMYNALFAAFGINLDEDVSHKYPTAAKEVKDGGYQVLILSKTLQRYYLVFAYGYIAAGCTIVLMVLLTIIARTTPFKPWPIARLAIILLLGLGTGLVATLWYDDEKLGVFLGTPWVLPTITFVWAAIFILTHLNGQGIKRNRDRLRRRKAGGSLRDEADVAMTPSSQWSHGHKESTAYRGSETQSPTQALYHSVGGGRNEYGDRK
;
A
#
# COMPACT_ATOMS: atom_id res chain seq x y z
N MET A 1 -51.21 21.08 -28.37
CA MET A 1 -51.89 20.96 -27.07
C MET A 1 -51.42 19.65 -26.46
N LEU A 2 -50.37 19.62 -25.62
CA LEU A 2 -49.80 20.70 -24.79
C LEU A 2 -50.84 21.27 -23.81
N GLU A 3 -50.65 21.28 -22.50
CA GLU A 3 -49.48 20.89 -21.68
C GLU A 3 -49.93 20.20 -20.38
N ASP A 4 -49.08 20.18 -19.33
CA ASP A 4 -49.40 19.84 -17.95
C ASP A 4 -49.85 18.39 -17.62
N ASP A 5 -48.89 17.49 -17.38
CA ASP A 5 -48.70 16.89 -16.04
C ASP A 5 -47.34 16.16 -15.95
N PHE A 6 -46.30 16.78 -15.38
CA PHE A 6 -44.99 16.14 -15.14
C PHE A 6 -44.12 16.89 -14.11
N ASP A 7 -44.68 17.25 -12.96
CA ASP A 7 -43.98 18.04 -11.94
C ASP A 7 -42.86 17.23 -11.24
N ARG A 8 -41.63 17.33 -11.77
CA ARG A 8 -40.47 16.59 -11.29
C ARG A 8 -39.98 17.16 -9.96
N GLN A 9 -39.84 16.31 -8.95
CA GLN A 9 -39.12 16.60 -7.70
C GLN A 9 -37.61 16.83 -7.94
N HIS A 10 -37.25 17.98 -8.50
CA HIS A 10 -35.88 18.44 -8.57
C HIS A 10 -35.40 18.87 -7.17
N HIS A 11 -34.71 17.97 -6.48
CA HIS A 11 -33.87 18.31 -5.33
C HIS A 11 -32.75 19.26 -5.77
N GLN A 12 -33.05 20.56 -5.86
CA GLN A 12 -32.05 21.59 -6.05
C GLN A 12 -31.13 21.65 -4.83
N HIS A 13 -29.91 21.12 -4.98
CA HIS A 13 -28.78 21.50 -4.13
C HIS A 13 -28.46 22.98 -4.37
N GLN A 14 -29.16 23.88 -3.66
CA GLN A 14 -28.84 25.31 -3.69
C GLN A 14 -27.40 25.52 -3.21
N HIS A 15 -26.51 25.87 -4.14
CA HIS A 15 -25.14 26.26 -3.83
C HIS A 15 -25.16 27.53 -2.95
N LYS A 16 -25.03 27.31 -1.64
CA LYS A 16 -25.07 28.32 -0.58
C LYS A 16 -23.95 29.35 -0.84
N LYS A 17 -24.32 30.55 -1.32
CA LYS A 17 -23.36 31.63 -1.64
C LYS A 17 -22.37 31.83 -0.49
N LEU A 18 -21.09 31.97 -0.85
CA LEU A 18 -20.00 32.21 0.10
C LEU A 18 -20.31 33.43 0.97
N ARG A 19 -19.97 33.32 2.26
CA ARG A 19 -20.09 34.40 3.24
C ARG A 19 -18.73 34.62 3.87
N ILE A 20 -18.40 35.88 4.15
CA ILE A 20 -17.14 36.25 4.80
C ILE A 20 -17.06 35.62 6.20
N PHE A 21 -18.21 35.58 6.90
CA PHE A 21 -18.42 34.84 8.14
C PHE A 21 -19.71 34.02 8.09
N SER A 22 -19.67 32.77 8.54
CA SER A 22 -20.83 31.91 8.76
C SER A 22 -20.59 31.02 9.99
N SER A 23 -21.63 30.82 10.80
CA SER A 23 -21.47 30.11 12.08
C SER A 23 -21.31 28.60 11.87
N PRO A 24 -20.40 27.93 12.61
CA PRO A 24 -20.26 26.47 12.57
C PRO A 24 -21.43 25.74 13.21
N LEU A 25 -22.36 26.46 13.84
CA LEU A 25 -23.49 25.93 14.60
C LEU A 25 -24.70 25.68 13.69
N VAL A 26 -25.37 24.54 13.88
CA VAL A 26 -26.63 24.23 13.23
C VAL A 26 -27.69 25.25 13.65
N ARG A 27 -28.05 26.15 12.74
CA ARG A 27 -29.09 27.17 12.97
C ARG A 27 -30.47 26.51 12.98
N ARG A 28 -30.92 26.00 14.14
CA ARG A 28 -32.33 25.64 14.36
C ARG A 28 -33.20 26.83 13.98
N THR A 29 -34.07 26.64 12.99
CA THR A 29 -35.21 27.53 12.76
C THR A 29 -36.19 27.34 13.92
N SER A 30 -36.46 28.42 14.65
CA SER A 30 -37.48 28.41 15.69
C SER A 30 -38.85 28.19 15.04
N ARG A 31 -39.55 27.11 15.43
CA ARG A 31 -40.96 26.89 15.10
C ARG A 31 -41.82 27.89 15.90
N LEU A 32 -41.81 29.15 15.47
CA LEU A 32 -42.59 30.26 16.05
C LEU A 32 -43.43 31.01 14.98
N SER A 33 -43.54 30.45 13.77
CA SER A 33 -44.27 31.04 12.64
C SER A 33 -45.32 30.10 12.05
N GLN A 34 -46.09 29.41 12.90
CA GLN A 34 -47.29 28.67 12.47
C GLN A 34 -48.31 28.57 13.60
N ARG A 35 -48.89 29.72 13.99
CA ARG A 35 -50.01 29.79 14.93
C ARG A 35 -51.32 29.98 14.14
N GLY A 36 -51.80 28.89 13.54
CA GLY A 36 -53.14 28.85 12.95
C GLY A 36 -54.22 29.00 14.05
N PRO A 37 -55.42 29.49 13.72
CA PRO A 37 -56.49 29.68 14.68
C PRO A 37 -57.01 28.34 15.22
N ALA A 38 -57.50 28.34 16.45
CA ALA A 38 -58.05 27.15 17.09
C ALA A 38 -59.49 26.89 16.65
N HIS A 39 -59.81 25.63 16.36
CA HIS A 39 -61.16 25.07 16.47
C HIS A 39 -61.10 23.89 17.45
N GLY A 40 -62.03 23.86 18.41
CA GLY A 40 -62.06 22.85 19.47
C GLY A 40 -63.01 21.70 19.16
N GLY A 41 -62.74 20.54 19.75
CA GLY A 41 -63.60 19.35 19.67
C GLY A 41 -63.18 18.28 20.68
N SER A 42 -64.14 17.85 21.50
CA SER A 42 -64.09 16.68 22.40
C SER A 42 -63.60 15.41 21.65
N TRP A 43 -62.93 14.41 22.24
CA TRP A 43 -63.44 13.58 23.34
C TRP A 43 -62.38 12.87 24.23
N ARG A 44 -62.88 12.38 25.38
CA ARG A 44 -62.31 11.51 26.44
C ARG A 44 -61.93 10.10 25.91
N ARG A 45 -61.27 9.17 26.63
CA ARG A 45 -60.39 9.06 27.84
C ARG A 45 -60.03 7.56 27.96
N ILE A 46 -58.83 7.20 28.46
CA ILE A 46 -58.46 6.04 29.35
C ILE A 46 -56.91 5.99 29.32
N GLU A 47 -56.19 6.33 30.39
CA GLU A 47 -55.95 5.56 31.64
C GLU A 47 -55.01 4.34 31.42
N ASP A 48 -53.70 4.57 31.65
CA ASP A 48 -52.75 3.74 32.42
C ASP A 48 -51.29 3.97 31.97
N GLY A 49 -50.35 4.06 32.92
CA GLY A 49 -48.90 4.21 32.67
C GLY A 49 -48.21 5.24 33.57
N HIS A 50 -47.50 4.76 34.60
CA HIS A 50 -46.70 5.59 35.51
C HIS A 50 -45.29 5.90 34.96
N ASP A 51 -44.82 7.13 35.23
CA ASP A 51 -43.41 7.47 35.50
C ASP A 51 -42.29 7.17 34.48
N GLU A 52 -42.44 7.56 33.20
CA GLU A 52 -41.28 7.70 32.26
C GLU A 52 -40.92 9.16 31.88
N SER A 53 -41.80 10.14 32.10
CA SER A 53 -41.63 11.51 31.60
C SER A 53 -40.41 12.27 32.16
N ASN A 54 -40.01 11.97 33.40
CA ASN A 54 -38.93 12.67 34.10
C ASN A 54 -37.53 12.28 33.54
N SER A 55 -37.39 11.08 32.98
CA SER A 55 -36.17 10.60 32.33
C SER A 55 -35.89 11.27 30.99
N GLU A 56 -36.93 11.65 30.23
CA GLU A 56 -36.77 12.32 28.93
C GLU A 56 -36.43 13.80 29.09
N HIS A 57 -37.06 14.53 30.01
CA HIS A 57 -36.72 15.93 30.28
C HIS A 57 -35.26 16.10 30.73
N HIS A 58 -34.77 15.27 31.68
CA HIS A 58 -33.37 15.33 32.10
C HIS A 58 -32.36 14.92 31.01
N ARG A 59 -32.75 14.11 30.02
CA ARG A 59 -31.92 13.85 28.82
C ARG A 59 -31.95 15.02 27.83
N HIS A 60 -33.10 15.68 27.68
CA HIS A 60 -33.24 16.84 26.81
C HIS A 60 -32.44 18.04 27.33
N ASP A 61 -32.56 18.39 28.61
CA ASP A 61 -31.90 19.57 29.21
C ASP A 61 -30.37 19.54 29.08
N GLN A 62 -29.75 18.35 29.20
CA GLN A 62 -28.29 18.22 29.06
C GLN A 62 -27.77 18.57 27.66
N ASP A 63 -28.59 18.45 26.61
CA ASP A 63 -28.20 18.68 25.22
C ASP A 63 -28.32 20.17 24.79
N TYR A 64 -28.92 21.04 25.61
CA TYR A 64 -29.03 22.49 25.33
C TYR A 64 -27.70 23.25 25.53
N ASP A 65 -26.82 22.77 26.43
CA ASP A 65 -25.54 23.42 26.76
C ASP A 65 -24.38 23.09 25.79
N LEU A 66 -24.62 22.24 24.78
CA LEU A 66 -23.57 21.73 23.90
C LEU A 66 -23.68 22.32 22.48
N PRO A 67 -22.59 22.83 21.89
CA PRO A 67 -22.62 23.38 20.54
C PRO A 67 -22.83 22.27 19.50
N GLN A 68 -24.00 22.25 18.86
CA GLN A 68 -24.28 21.34 17.75
C GLN A 68 -23.64 21.87 16.46
N PHE A 69 -22.43 21.39 16.16
CA PHE A 69 -21.70 21.71 14.93
C PHE A 69 -22.38 21.17 13.66
N GLN A 70 -22.27 21.88 12.54
CA GLN A 70 -22.73 21.41 11.24
C GLN A 70 -21.82 20.28 10.73
N ARG A 71 -22.22 19.04 11.00
CA ARG A 71 -21.51 17.83 10.58
C ARG A 71 -21.85 17.45 9.14
N TYR A 72 -20.88 16.88 8.44
CA TYR A 72 -21.04 16.24 7.14
C TYR A 72 -20.82 14.74 7.33
N GLU A 73 -21.63 13.92 6.66
CA GLU A 73 -21.52 12.46 6.74
C GLU A 73 -20.47 11.88 5.77
N GLU A 74 -19.97 12.71 4.86
CA GLU A 74 -18.99 12.38 3.83
C GLU A 74 -17.79 13.34 3.91
N PRO A 75 -16.57 12.89 3.52
CA PRO A 75 -15.40 13.76 3.44
C PRO A 75 -15.63 14.92 2.47
N THR A 76 -15.26 16.14 2.87
CA THR A 76 -15.34 17.29 1.94
C THR A 76 -14.22 17.20 0.89
N LEU A 77 -14.47 17.65 -0.34
CA LEU A 77 -13.49 17.59 -1.43
C LEU A 77 -12.13 18.22 -1.07
N LEU A 78 -12.12 19.27 -0.24
CA LEU A 78 -10.90 19.93 0.23
C LEU A 78 -10.08 19.06 1.19
N GLU A 79 -10.73 18.18 1.95
CA GLU A 79 -10.05 17.21 2.82
C GLU A 79 -9.46 16.05 2.01
N ILE A 80 -10.20 15.56 1.01
CA ILE A 80 -9.72 14.57 0.02
C ILE A 80 -8.50 15.11 -0.71
N PHE A 81 -8.54 16.37 -1.15
CA PHE A 81 -7.43 17.05 -1.83
C PHE A 81 -6.21 17.22 -0.93
N TYR A 82 -6.41 17.45 0.37
CA TYR A 82 -5.32 17.52 1.36
C TYR A 82 -4.67 16.15 1.62
N ASP A 83 -5.49 15.10 1.76
CA ASP A 83 -5.01 13.72 1.95
C ASP A 83 -4.23 13.23 0.71
N LEU A 84 -4.62 13.66 -0.50
CA LEU A 84 -3.89 13.43 -1.75
C LEU A 84 -2.53 14.14 -1.77
N PHE A 85 -2.46 15.41 -1.34
CA PHE A 85 -1.18 16.14 -1.25
C PHE A 85 -0.22 15.48 -0.25
N PHE A 86 -0.72 14.91 0.85
CA PHE A 86 0.12 14.13 1.77
C PHE A 86 0.70 12.87 1.10
N ALA A 87 -0.10 12.12 0.33
CA ALA A 87 0.38 10.95 -0.41
C ALA A 87 1.46 11.34 -1.47
N ALA A 88 1.19 12.35 -2.28
CA ALA A 88 2.11 12.85 -3.30
C ALA A 88 3.43 13.36 -2.70
N ASN A 89 3.37 14.12 -1.59
CA ASN A 89 4.54 14.55 -0.83
C ASN A 89 5.45 13.40 -0.38
N TYR A 90 4.83 12.29 0.03
CA TYR A 90 5.57 11.12 0.46
C TYR A 90 6.16 10.34 -0.72
N ASN A 91 5.47 10.31 -1.87
CA ASN A 91 6.04 9.73 -3.09
C ASN A 91 7.27 10.53 -3.57
N VAL A 92 7.21 11.87 -3.58
CA VAL A 92 8.38 12.71 -3.94
C VAL A 92 9.54 12.53 -2.94
N PHE A 93 9.26 12.33 -1.65
CA PHE A 93 10.29 11.93 -0.69
C PHE A 93 10.90 10.56 -1.05
N ASN A 94 10.08 9.56 -1.37
CA ASN A 94 10.55 8.23 -1.73
C ASN A 94 11.37 8.19 -3.04
N ASP A 95 10.99 8.99 -4.05
CA ASP A 95 11.74 9.15 -5.30
C ASP A 95 13.10 9.84 -5.05
N THR A 96 13.14 10.87 -4.20
CA THR A 96 14.36 11.68 -3.93
C THR A 96 15.26 11.17 -2.82
N GLN A 97 14.73 10.34 -1.90
CA GLN A 97 15.45 9.70 -0.79
C GLN A 97 15.17 8.20 -0.81
N GLN A 98 15.49 7.57 -1.94
CA GLN A 98 15.39 6.12 -2.12
C GLN A 98 16.05 5.38 -0.94
N VAL A 99 15.48 4.23 -0.57
CA VAL A 99 15.90 3.45 0.60
C VAL A 99 17.19 2.67 0.30
N THR A 100 18.31 3.37 0.12
CA THR A 100 19.64 2.82 -0.20
C THR A 100 20.37 2.27 1.03
N GLY A 101 19.89 2.55 2.24
CA GLY A 101 20.52 2.07 3.48
C GLY A 101 19.74 2.38 4.75
N GLN A 102 20.16 1.76 5.85
CA GLN A 102 19.57 1.88 7.21
C GLN A 102 19.37 3.34 7.69
N THR A 103 20.18 4.29 7.21
CA THR A 103 20.00 5.72 7.51
C THR A 103 18.79 6.30 6.76
N LYS A 104 18.69 6.06 5.45
CA LYS A 104 17.60 6.54 4.58
C LYS A 104 16.27 5.85 4.96
N PHE A 105 16.28 4.57 5.33
CA PHE A 105 15.11 3.87 5.88
C PHE A 105 14.56 4.57 7.13
N LYS A 106 15.41 4.91 8.10
CA LYS A 106 15.00 5.64 9.30
C LYS A 106 14.55 7.08 9.00
N ALA A 107 15.10 7.71 7.97
CA ALA A 107 14.64 9.01 7.47
C ALA A 107 13.24 8.91 6.85
N SER A 108 12.98 7.90 6.01
CA SER A 108 11.69 7.59 5.36
C SER A 108 10.58 7.33 6.38
N VAL A 109 10.78 6.40 7.32
CA VAL A 109 9.86 6.15 8.44
C VAL A 109 9.62 7.41 9.27
N GLY A 110 10.68 8.18 9.56
CA GLY A 110 10.58 9.43 10.30
C GLY A 110 9.75 10.50 9.58
N TYR A 111 10.03 10.73 8.30
CA TYR A 111 9.32 11.69 7.47
C TYR A 111 7.83 11.33 7.30
N PHE A 112 7.51 10.04 7.16
CA PHE A 112 6.11 9.56 7.21
C PHE A 112 5.43 9.99 8.50
N CYS A 113 6.01 9.66 9.67
CA CYS A 113 5.44 10.01 10.97
C CYS A 113 5.31 11.52 11.20
N ILE A 114 6.31 12.32 10.81
CA ILE A 114 6.26 13.79 10.93
C ILE A 114 5.21 14.40 9.99
N GLY A 115 4.94 13.80 8.83
CA GLY A 115 3.83 14.21 7.96
C GLY A 115 2.45 13.75 8.47
N PHE A 116 2.37 12.53 9.00
CA PHE A 116 1.12 11.88 9.39
C PHE A 116 0.50 12.47 10.67
N PHE A 117 1.26 12.70 11.75
CA PHE A 117 0.70 13.28 12.99
C PHE A 117 0.01 14.66 12.78
N PRO A 118 0.55 15.59 11.96
CA PRO A 118 -0.17 16.79 11.54
C PRO A 118 -1.41 16.55 10.67
N VAL A 119 -1.45 15.49 9.85
CA VAL A 119 -2.65 15.10 9.08
C VAL A 119 -3.72 14.60 10.03
N ASP A 120 -3.39 13.62 10.88
CA ASP A 120 -4.23 13.07 11.96
C ASP A 120 -4.93 14.21 12.71
N ILE A 121 -4.15 15.09 13.34
CA ILE A 121 -4.63 16.18 14.20
C ILE A 121 -5.60 17.14 13.47
N ARG A 122 -5.46 17.29 12.15
CA ARG A 122 -6.40 18.05 11.30
C ARG A 122 -7.72 17.31 11.02
N GLN A 123 -7.74 15.98 11.09
CA GLN A 123 -8.98 15.21 11.01
C GLN A 123 -9.85 15.40 12.28
N TYR A 124 -9.25 15.66 13.44
CA TYR A 124 -9.98 16.09 14.66
C TYR A 124 -10.50 17.54 14.50
N ALA A 125 -9.76 18.43 13.82
CA ALA A 125 -10.20 19.80 13.53
C ALA A 125 -11.36 19.85 12.50
N ALA A 126 -11.50 18.85 11.62
CA ALA A 126 -12.57 18.79 10.61
C ALA A 126 -14.01 18.76 11.18
N LEU A 127 -14.17 18.57 12.49
CA LEU A 127 -15.40 18.82 13.25
C LEU A 127 -15.97 20.24 13.07
N LEU A 128 -15.15 21.20 12.61
CA LEU A 128 -15.40 22.64 12.64
C LEU A 128 -15.51 23.24 11.23
N ASN A 129 -16.19 22.53 10.34
CA ASN A 129 -16.27 22.81 8.91
C ASN A 129 -17.13 24.07 8.56
N ASN A 130 -16.54 25.24 8.78
CA ASN A 130 -17.06 26.52 8.28
C ASN A 130 -16.83 26.68 6.77
N ALA A 131 -17.79 27.32 6.08
CA ALA A 131 -17.66 27.68 4.66
C ALA A 131 -16.86 28.99 4.42
N ASP A 132 -16.14 29.44 5.45
CA ASP A 132 -15.69 30.82 5.64
C ASP A 132 -14.35 31.14 4.98
N ALA A 133 -14.16 32.41 4.61
CA ALA A 133 -12.91 32.92 4.07
C ALA A 133 -11.68 32.64 4.98
N PRO A 134 -11.67 32.96 6.30
CA PRO A 134 -10.54 32.65 7.17
C PRO A 134 -10.25 31.14 7.30
N ALA A 135 -11.28 30.28 7.35
CA ALA A 135 -11.10 28.83 7.43
C ALA A 135 -10.46 28.27 6.13
N ARG A 136 -10.88 28.80 4.97
CA ARG A 136 -10.26 28.47 3.67
C ARG A 136 -8.83 28.98 3.56
N ALA A 137 -8.54 30.20 4.02
CA ALA A 137 -7.18 30.76 4.04
C ALA A 137 -6.24 29.93 4.92
N THR A 138 -6.70 29.56 6.12
CA THR A 138 -5.99 28.65 7.04
C THR A 138 -5.65 27.32 6.36
N ARG A 139 -6.59 26.74 5.61
CA ARG A 139 -6.37 25.47 4.87
C ARG A 139 -5.45 25.63 3.66
N ALA A 140 -5.47 26.77 2.98
CA ALA A 140 -4.52 27.08 1.90
C ALA A 140 -3.09 27.25 2.45
N ILE A 141 -2.92 27.93 3.59
CA ILE A 141 -1.64 28.03 4.33
C ILE A 141 -1.15 26.64 4.74
N GLN A 142 -2.04 25.79 5.25
CA GLN A 142 -1.77 24.40 5.61
C GLN A 142 -1.40 23.51 4.42
N LEU A 143 -1.86 23.81 3.21
CA LEU A 143 -1.42 23.17 1.96
C LEU A 143 -0.03 23.68 1.55
N GLY A 144 0.25 24.98 1.72
CA GLY A 144 1.58 25.56 1.55
C GLY A 144 2.63 24.95 2.49
N VAL A 145 2.23 24.59 3.72
CA VAL A 145 3.06 23.78 4.65
C VAL A 145 3.44 22.43 4.02
N LEU A 146 2.49 21.73 3.38
CA LEU A 146 2.80 20.48 2.67
C LEU A 146 3.77 20.72 1.52
N VAL A 147 3.60 21.78 0.70
CA VAL A 147 4.60 22.11 -0.33
C VAL A 147 5.98 22.39 0.28
N GLY A 148 6.03 23.03 1.46
CA GLY A 148 7.28 23.24 2.21
C GLY A 148 8.00 21.94 2.60
N PHE A 149 7.28 20.88 2.99
CA PHE A 149 7.88 19.57 3.26
C PHE A 149 8.62 19.01 2.03
N VAL A 150 8.09 19.19 0.82
CA VAL A 150 8.73 18.74 -0.43
C VAL A 150 10.06 19.46 -0.68
N VAL A 151 10.16 20.75 -0.35
CA VAL A 151 11.39 21.55 -0.54
C VAL A 151 12.55 21.03 0.33
N VAL A 152 12.27 20.50 1.53
CA VAL A 152 13.30 19.94 2.42
C VAL A 152 13.56 18.45 2.21
N ALA A 153 12.69 17.72 1.49
CA ALA A 153 12.79 16.27 1.30
C ALA A 153 14.14 15.79 0.70
N PRO A 154 14.71 16.38 -0.38
CA PRO A 154 15.93 15.86 -1.02
C PRO A 154 17.18 15.90 -0.12
N LYS A 155 17.19 16.81 0.88
CA LYS A 155 18.30 17.01 1.83
C LYS A 155 18.01 16.42 3.22
N PHE A 156 16.87 15.78 3.44
CA PHE A 156 16.45 15.32 4.76
C PHE A 156 17.24 14.08 5.23
N ASN A 157 18.35 14.30 5.94
CA ASN A 157 19.18 13.24 6.51
C ASN A 157 19.42 13.43 8.03
N PRO A 158 18.80 12.60 8.90
CA PRO A 158 18.97 12.71 10.35
C PRO A 158 20.40 12.52 10.89
N LYS A 159 21.32 11.94 10.10
CA LYS A 159 22.73 11.70 10.51
C LYS A 159 23.75 12.67 9.91
N ASP A 160 23.45 13.29 8.78
CA ASP A 160 24.29 14.32 8.16
C ASP A 160 23.42 15.57 7.97
N GLN A 161 23.45 16.43 8.98
CA GLN A 161 22.43 17.45 9.16
C GLN A 161 22.79 18.72 8.36
N ASP A 162 22.19 18.86 7.18
CA ASP A 162 22.15 20.13 6.45
C ASP A 162 21.40 21.19 7.28
N LEU A 163 22.14 22.20 7.74
CA LEU A 163 21.68 23.16 8.74
C LEU A 163 20.46 23.97 8.28
N ASP A 164 20.43 24.38 7.00
CA ASP A 164 19.32 25.15 6.45
C ASP A 164 18.07 24.28 6.29
N THR A 165 18.23 23.03 5.85
CA THR A 165 17.14 22.05 5.75
C THR A 165 16.51 21.74 7.11
N MET A 166 17.33 21.53 8.15
CA MET A 166 16.83 21.22 9.50
C MET A 166 16.16 22.44 10.17
N ARG A 167 16.67 23.65 9.91
CA ARG A 167 16.03 24.91 10.34
C ARG A 167 14.72 25.18 9.60
N ALA A 168 14.70 25.00 8.27
CA ALA A 168 13.50 25.14 7.46
C ALA A 168 12.40 24.16 7.91
N MET A 169 12.74 22.88 8.13
CA MET A 169 11.81 21.88 8.66
C MET A 169 11.21 22.30 10.02
N SER A 170 12.03 22.84 10.91
CA SER A 170 11.58 23.35 12.22
C SER A 170 10.64 24.55 12.09
N LEU A 171 10.91 25.47 11.17
CA LEU A 171 10.05 26.63 10.89
C LEU A 171 8.73 26.22 10.22
N ILE A 172 8.76 25.26 9.30
CA ILE A 172 7.55 24.70 8.66
C ILE A 172 6.65 24.03 9.69
N LEU A 173 7.22 23.24 10.61
CA LEU A 173 6.48 22.63 11.73
C LEU A 173 5.92 23.68 12.69
N CYS A 174 6.73 24.67 13.09
CA CYS A 174 6.29 25.81 13.90
C CYS A 174 5.08 26.51 13.27
N PHE A 175 5.21 26.93 12.00
CA PHE A 175 4.16 27.63 11.28
C PHE A 175 2.89 26.78 11.13
N SER A 176 3.03 25.47 10.90
CA SER A 176 1.89 24.54 10.88
C SER A 176 1.13 24.49 12.21
N ARG A 177 1.82 24.55 13.36
CA ARG A 177 1.17 24.51 14.69
C ARG A 177 0.60 25.88 15.10
N ALA A 178 1.29 26.98 14.79
CA ALA A 178 0.73 28.32 14.91
C ALA A 178 -0.59 28.47 14.11
N CYS A 179 -0.61 27.95 12.88
CA CYS A 179 -1.80 27.95 12.02
C CYS A 179 -2.98 27.16 12.64
N LEU A 180 -2.71 26.00 13.25
CA LEU A 180 -3.72 25.22 13.98
C LEU A 180 -4.20 25.92 15.26
N ALA A 181 -3.31 26.54 16.04
CA ALA A 181 -3.70 27.32 17.21
C ALA A 181 -4.66 28.46 16.83
N VAL A 182 -4.44 29.13 15.69
CA VAL A 182 -5.35 30.14 15.14
C VAL A 182 -6.69 29.53 14.68
N GLU A 183 -6.71 28.34 14.08
CA GLU A 183 -7.95 27.64 13.69
C GLU A 183 -8.83 27.29 14.90
N TYR A 184 -8.23 26.76 15.97
CA TYR A 184 -8.93 26.47 17.23
C TYR A 184 -9.31 27.76 18.01
N ALA A 185 -8.54 28.83 17.93
CA ALA A 185 -8.90 30.13 18.52
C ALA A 185 -10.07 30.81 17.80
N SER A 186 -10.07 30.79 16.46
CA SER A 186 -11.19 31.23 15.62
C SER A 186 -12.46 30.42 15.89
N THR A 187 -12.32 29.11 16.08
CA THR A 187 -13.39 28.22 16.55
C THR A 187 -13.94 28.68 17.90
N LEU A 188 -13.08 28.88 18.91
CA LEU A 188 -13.49 29.29 20.24
C LEU A 188 -14.25 30.63 20.23
N TRP A 189 -13.85 31.58 19.38
CA TRP A 189 -14.58 32.84 19.20
C TRP A 189 -16.03 32.65 18.74
N HIS A 190 -16.28 31.71 17.82
CA HIS A 190 -17.64 31.38 17.37
C HIS A 190 -18.44 30.61 18.44
N VAL A 191 -17.77 29.81 19.26
CA VAL A 191 -18.38 28.93 20.27
C VAL A 191 -18.50 29.61 21.66
N ARG A 192 -17.97 30.83 21.84
CA ARG A 192 -17.84 31.59 23.12
C ARG A 192 -19.08 31.75 24.02
N ARG A 193 -20.27 31.32 23.57
CA ARG A 193 -21.51 31.27 24.37
C ARG A 193 -21.64 29.97 25.17
N TYR A 194 -20.96 28.89 24.77
CA TYR A 194 -21.11 27.55 25.35
C TYR A 194 -19.98 27.23 26.33
N LYS A 195 -20.17 27.57 27.61
CA LYS A 195 -19.14 27.43 28.66
C LYS A 195 -18.53 26.01 28.74
N LYS A 196 -19.34 24.95 28.54
CA LYS A 196 -18.88 23.54 28.54
C LYS A 196 -17.90 23.19 27.40
N ALA A 197 -17.81 24.01 26.36
CA ALA A 197 -16.87 23.83 25.25
C ALA A 197 -15.53 24.57 25.44
N HIS A 198 -15.41 25.47 26.43
CA HIS A 198 -14.23 26.33 26.56
C HIS A 198 -12.97 25.55 26.98
N LEU A 199 -13.05 24.73 28.03
CA LEU A 199 -11.90 23.96 28.55
C LEU A 199 -11.18 23.10 27.49
N PRO A 200 -11.85 22.22 26.72
CA PRO A 200 -11.17 21.39 25.72
C PRO A 200 -10.56 22.22 24.58
N LEU A 201 -11.21 23.33 24.19
CA LEU A 201 -10.68 24.23 23.15
C LEU A 201 -9.44 25.00 23.65
N TYR A 202 -9.46 25.52 24.88
CA TYR A 202 -8.28 26.18 25.47
C TYR A 202 -7.10 25.22 25.61
N LEU A 203 -7.33 23.98 26.05
CA LEU A 203 -6.27 22.96 26.13
C LEU A 203 -5.70 22.63 24.75
N GLN A 204 -6.54 22.51 23.72
CA GLN A 204 -6.10 22.25 22.35
C GLN A 204 -5.33 23.45 21.76
N ILE A 205 -5.77 24.70 21.98
CA ILE A 205 -5.03 25.91 21.58
C ILE A 205 -3.67 25.97 22.28
N GLY A 206 -3.65 25.73 23.60
CA GLY A 206 -2.43 25.74 24.41
C GLY A 206 -1.42 24.69 23.96
N LEU A 207 -1.89 23.49 23.61
CA LEU A 207 -1.06 22.41 23.06
C LEU A 207 -0.40 22.83 21.73
N HIS A 208 -1.16 23.37 20.78
CA HIS A 208 -0.61 23.82 19.48
C HIS A 208 0.32 25.03 19.62
N ALA A 209 0.01 25.96 20.51
CA ALA A 209 0.88 27.11 20.81
C ALA A 209 2.20 26.68 21.48
N ALA A 210 2.15 25.76 22.46
CA ALA A 210 3.33 25.22 23.12
C ALA A 210 4.20 24.42 22.14
N ALA A 211 3.60 23.55 21.32
CA ALA A 211 4.31 22.82 20.27
C ALA A 211 4.99 23.80 19.29
N SER A 212 4.28 24.83 18.82
CA SER A 212 4.83 25.89 17.98
C SER A 212 6.05 26.58 18.62
N ALA A 213 5.98 26.94 19.89
CA ALA A 213 7.08 27.58 20.61
C ALA A 213 8.31 26.65 20.75
N VAL A 214 8.08 25.34 20.98
CA VAL A 214 9.17 24.35 21.01
C VAL A 214 9.82 24.18 19.63
N TYR A 215 9.04 24.10 18.55
CA TYR A 215 9.60 24.04 17.18
C TYR A 215 10.43 25.30 16.85
N LEU A 216 9.98 26.49 17.26
CA LEU A 216 10.74 27.73 17.09
C LEU A 216 12.05 27.73 17.89
N GLY A 217 12.03 27.30 19.16
CA GLY A 217 13.24 27.16 19.97
C GLY A 217 14.23 26.13 19.41
N VAL A 218 13.70 25.05 18.84
CA VAL A 218 14.49 24.02 18.14
C VAL A 218 15.19 24.59 16.90
N THR A 219 14.56 25.47 16.11
CA THR A 219 15.20 26.16 14.98
C THR A 219 16.49 26.86 15.40
N PHE A 220 16.46 27.63 16.49
CA PHE A 220 17.64 28.36 16.99
C PHE A 220 18.70 27.45 17.61
N ARG A 221 18.34 26.21 18.01
CA ARG A 221 19.27 25.27 18.65
C ARG A 221 20.12 24.47 17.64
N PHE A 222 19.77 24.45 16.35
CA PHE A 222 20.62 23.88 15.31
C PHE A 222 21.84 24.76 15.03
N THR A 223 23.00 24.34 15.56
CA THR A 223 24.34 24.85 15.26
C THR A 223 24.95 24.11 14.05
N SER A 224 26.09 24.59 13.53
CA SER A 224 26.80 23.98 12.39
C SER A 224 27.43 22.61 12.68
N GLU A 225 27.18 22.03 13.85
CA GLU A 225 27.66 20.71 14.27
C GLU A 225 26.72 19.62 13.74
N LYS A 226 27.16 18.88 12.71
CA LYS A 226 26.36 17.96 11.89
C LYS A 226 25.64 16.78 12.61
N GLN A 227 25.79 16.60 13.92
CA GLN A 227 25.27 15.45 14.68
C GLN A 227 24.47 15.83 15.94
N SER A 228 23.76 16.96 15.92
CA SER A 228 22.89 17.34 17.04
C SER A 228 21.71 16.38 17.18
N ARG A 229 21.50 15.77 18.35
CA ARG A 229 20.34 14.89 18.62
C ARG A 229 18.99 15.64 18.69
N VAL A 230 19.02 16.97 18.54
CA VAL A 230 17.87 17.87 18.67
C VAL A 230 16.71 17.56 17.72
N TYR A 231 16.97 16.97 16.54
CA TYR A 231 15.91 16.52 15.61
C TYR A 231 14.96 15.50 16.24
N MET A 232 15.38 14.74 17.26
CA MET A 232 14.51 13.79 17.96
C MET A 232 13.32 14.47 18.65
N THR A 233 13.47 15.75 19.01
CA THR A 233 12.40 16.58 19.58
C THR A 233 11.16 16.60 18.69
N TRP A 234 11.31 16.59 17.36
CA TRP A 234 10.18 16.61 16.44
C TRP A 234 9.27 15.39 16.61
N TYR A 235 9.85 14.19 16.75
CA TYR A 235 9.08 12.95 16.93
C TYR A 235 8.38 12.91 18.29
N PHE A 236 9.08 13.29 19.36
CA PHE A 236 8.51 13.29 20.70
C PHE A 236 7.39 14.33 20.87
N ILE A 237 7.57 15.53 20.34
CA ILE A 237 6.53 16.57 20.37
C ILE A 237 5.34 16.16 19.49
N ALA A 238 5.56 15.76 18.23
CA ALA A 238 4.45 15.38 17.35
C ALA A 238 3.66 14.16 17.85
N GLY A 239 4.34 13.15 18.40
CA GLY A 239 3.69 11.98 19.02
C GLY A 239 2.93 12.34 20.29
N GLY A 240 3.52 13.16 21.18
CA GLY A 240 2.86 13.66 22.38
C GLY A 240 1.63 14.53 22.07
N GLU A 241 1.71 15.37 21.04
CA GLU A 241 0.63 16.22 20.53
C GLU A 241 -0.55 15.39 19.99
N ALA A 242 -0.26 14.29 19.29
CA ALA A 242 -1.26 13.34 18.80
C ALA A 242 -1.93 12.55 19.94
N ILE A 243 -1.13 12.00 20.87
CA ILE A 243 -1.63 11.26 22.05
C ILE A 243 -2.49 12.17 22.93
N LEU A 244 -2.06 13.40 23.19
CA LEU A 244 -2.83 14.33 24.02
C LEU A 244 -4.12 14.81 23.31
N SER A 245 -4.08 15.02 21.98
CA SER A 245 -5.30 15.29 21.19
C SER A 245 -6.31 14.13 21.26
N LEU A 246 -5.84 12.88 21.18
CA LEU A 246 -6.66 11.67 21.36
C LEU A 246 -7.30 11.59 22.76
N LEU A 247 -6.52 11.87 23.81
CA LEU A 247 -7.00 11.90 25.20
C LEU A 247 -8.03 13.02 25.42
N LEU A 248 -7.78 14.24 24.92
CA LEU A 248 -8.73 15.36 24.99
C LEU A 248 -10.06 15.06 24.27
N SER A 249 -10.01 14.30 23.17
CA SER A 249 -11.22 13.83 22.46
C SER A 249 -12.03 12.78 23.24
N ASN A 250 -11.39 11.94 24.07
CA ASN A 250 -12.10 11.03 24.97
C ASN A 250 -12.80 11.76 26.13
N LEU A 251 -12.08 12.71 26.73
CA LEU A 251 -12.54 13.40 27.94
C LEU A 251 -13.63 14.45 27.65
N SER A 252 -13.78 14.90 26.40
CA SER A 252 -14.74 15.94 26.01
C SER A 252 -15.89 15.41 25.13
N PRO A 253 -17.15 15.48 25.59
CA PRO A 253 -18.31 15.26 24.73
C PRO A 253 -18.38 16.20 23.51
N VAL A 254 -17.78 17.39 23.60
CA VAL A 254 -17.76 18.39 22.52
C VAL A 254 -16.77 18.02 21.42
N ALA A 255 -15.62 17.42 21.76
CA ALA A 255 -14.59 16.98 20.82
C ALA A 255 -14.71 15.47 20.45
N SER A 256 -15.88 14.86 20.69
CA SER A 256 -16.11 13.43 20.56
C SER A 256 -16.25 12.97 19.09
N LEU A 257 -15.32 12.14 18.61
CA LEU A 257 -15.19 11.68 17.21
C LEU A 257 -16.29 10.70 16.74
N THR A 258 -17.19 10.26 17.60
CA THR A 258 -18.14 9.14 17.35
C THR A 258 -19.15 9.37 16.21
N LYS A 259 -19.15 10.58 15.62
CA LYS A 259 -20.04 10.98 14.51
C LYS A 259 -19.26 11.76 13.44
N THR A 260 -17.99 11.41 13.21
CA THR A 260 -17.16 11.95 12.12
C THR A 260 -16.90 10.91 11.04
N HIS A 261 -16.72 11.40 9.82
CA HIS A 261 -16.29 10.65 8.64
C HIS A 261 -14.80 10.24 8.67
N LEU A 262 -14.16 10.26 9.85
CA LEU A 262 -12.76 9.86 10.10
C LEU A 262 -12.47 8.45 9.55
N MET A 263 -13.39 7.51 9.79
CA MET A 263 -13.34 6.15 9.25
C MET A 263 -13.27 6.16 7.72
N LYS A 264 -14.15 6.94 7.07
CA LYS A 264 -14.20 7.08 5.60
C LYS A 264 -12.91 7.72 5.05
N ARG A 265 -12.32 8.70 5.73
CA ARG A 265 -11.05 9.34 5.32
C ARG A 265 -9.85 8.40 5.41
N MET A 266 -9.70 7.67 6.51
CA MET A 266 -8.62 6.68 6.65
C MET A 266 -8.71 5.61 5.56
N THR A 267 -9.91 5.09 5.28
CA THR A 267 -10.16 4.16 4.17
C THR A 267 -9.84 4.77 2.80
N LEU A 268 -10.16 6.05 2.57
CA LEU A 268 -9.88 6.75 1.31
C LEU A 268 -8.38 7.05 1.11
N LEU A 269 -7.67 7.40 2.18
CA LEU A 269 -6.21 7.54 2.17
C LEU A 269 -5.52 6.21 1.81
N THR A 270 -6.09 5.06 2.21
CA THR A 270 -5.62 3.75 1.74
C THR A 270 -5.78 3.59 0.23
N VAL A 271 -6.86 4.11 -0.39
CA VAL A 271 -7.02 4.11 -1.86
C VAL A 271 -5.92 4.95 -2.52
N MET A 272 -5.63 6.13 -1.99
CA MET A 272 -4.56 7.01 -2.50
C MET A 272 -3.20 6.31 -2.43
N ILE A 273 -2.87 5.71 -1.27
CA ILE A 273 -1.64 4.93 -1.06
C ILE A 273 -1.51 3.77 -2.05
N MET A 274 -2.60 3.01 -2.28
CA MET A 274 -2.59 1.93 -3.28
C MET A 274 -2.48 2.47 -4.72
N GLY A 275 -3.07 3.64 -5.01
CA GLY A 275 -2.94 4.35 -6.28
C GLY A 275 -1.49 4.76 -6.58
N GLU A 276 -0.78 5.32 -5.59
CA GLU A 276 0.66 5.61 -5.72
C GLU A 276 1.48 4.33 -5.94
N GLY A 277 1.10 3.20 -5.34
CA GLY A 277 1.70 1.88 -5.60
C GLY A 277 1.50 1.41 -7.05
N ILE A 278 0.32 1.60 -7.63
CA ILE A 278 0.05 1.32 -9.06
C ILE A 278 0.84 2.28 -9.96
N GLN A 279 0.93 3.57 -9.58
CA GLN A 279 1.74 4.56 -10.31
C GLN A 279 3.22 4.19 -10.32
N GLN A 280 3.78 3.71 -9.19
CA GLN A 280 5.16 3.23 -9.15
C GLN A 280 5.34 1.97 -10.01
N LEU A 281 4.43 0.99 -9.93
CA LEU A 281 4.47 -0.20 -10.80
C LEU A 281 4.48 0.19 -12.28
N ALA A 282 3.69 1.19 -12.67
CA ALA A 282 3.67 1.73 -14.03
C ALA A 282 4.99 2.45 -14.41
N LYS A 283 5.63 3.19 -13.48
CA LYS A 283 6.98 3.74 -13.70
C LYS A 283 7.98 2.60 -14.02
N GLU A 284 8.01 1.54 -13.20
CA GLU A 284 8.97 0.43 -13.40
C GLU A 284 8.74 -0.30 -14.73
N VAL A 285 7.47 -0.55 -15.11
CA VAL A 285 7.14 -1.13 -16.43
C VAL A 285 7.60 -0.23 -17.58
N VAL A 286 7.44 1.10 -17.47
CA VAL A 286 7.97 2.05 -18.46
C VAL A 286 9.50 2.06 -18.49
N THR A 287 10.18 1.84 -17.36
CA THR A 287 11.64 1.65 -17.32
C THR A 287 12.06 0.37 -18.03
N ILE A 288 11.34 -0.74 -17.85
CA ILE A 288 11.61 -2.00 -18.58
C ILE A 288 11.39 -1.82 -20.08
N VAL A 289 10.26 -1.23 -20.51
CA VAL A 289 9.89 -1.05 -21.93
C VAL A 289 10.86 -0.12 -22.70
N LYS A 290 11.59 0.75 -22.01
CA LYS A 290 12.63 1.61 -22.63
C LYS A 290 13.93 0.88 -22.96
N ASN A 291 14.16 -0.30 -22.40
CA ASN A 291 15.38 -1.07 -22.61
C ASN A 291 15.16 -2.14 -23.70
N PRO A 292 16.20 -2.53 -24.46
CA PRO A 292 16.12 -3.66 -25.37
C PRO A 292 15.82 -4.96 -24.61
N THR A 293 15.30 -5.96 -25.35
CA THR A 293 14.78 -7.23 -24.82
C THR A 293 13.76 -7.08 -23.67
N ALA A 294 13.04 -5.96 -23.61
CA ALA A 294 12.05 -5.64 -22.56
C ALA A 294 11.11 -6.80 -22.17
N TRP A 295 10.51 -7.46 -23.16
CA TRP A 295 9.47 -8.47 -22.94
C TRP A 295 9.99 -9.90 -23.08
N ASP A 296 9.90 -10.65 -21.98
CA ASP A 296 10.01 -12.10 -21.93
C ASP A 296 8.85 -12.68 -21.12
N ALA A 297 8.62 -14.00 -21.21
CA ALA A 297 7.49 -14.66 -20.56
C ALA A 297 7.51 -14.50 -19.02
N THR A 298 8.70 -14.51 -18.41
CA THR A 298 8.92 -14.25 -16.98
C THR A 298 8.49 -12.84 -16.59
N THR A 299 8.85 -11.82 -17.37
CA THR A 299 8.51 -10.42 -17.16
C THR A 299 7.00 -10.19 -17.29
N ILE A 300 6.35 -10.80 -18.28
CA ILE A 300 4.88 -10.75 -18.42
C ILE A 300 4.22 -11.39 -17.18
N GLY A 301 4.75 -12.52 -16.71
CA GLY A 301 4.33 -13.16 -15.46
C GLY A 301 4.50 -12.27 -14.23
N LEU A 302 5.65 -11.61 -14.08
CA LEU A 302 5.98 -10.70 -12.97
C LEU A 302 5.11 -9.44 -12.96
N VAL A 303 4.89 -8.81 -14.12
CA VAL A 303 3.98 -7.65 -14.25
C VAL A 303 2.54 -8.04 -13.92
N THR A 304 2.11 -9.23 -14.35
CA THR A 304 0.79 -9.78 -14.03
C THR A 304 0.65 -10.02 -12.53
N ALA A 305 1.61 -10.75 -11.94
CA ALA A 305 1.63 -11.04 -10.50
C ALA A 305 1.69 -9.75 -9.64
N GLY A 306 2.44 -8.74 -10.08
CA GLY A 306 2.50 -7.43 -9.45
C GLY A 306 1.14 -6.74 -9.44
N THR A 307 0.52 -6.61 -10.61
CA THR A 307 -0.80 -5.99 -10.79
C THR A 307 -1.88 -6.74 -10.00
N THR A 308 -1.88 -8.07 -10.09
CA THR A 308 -2.79 -8.95 -9.35
C THR A 308 -2.62 -8.80 -7.84
N THR A 309 -1.39 -8.68 -7.32
CA THR A 309 -1.17 -8.51 -5.87
C THR A 309 -1.78 -7.22 -5.36
N ILE A 310 -1.56 -6.09 -6.04
CA ILE A 310 -2.13 -4.79 -5.61
C ILE A 310 -3.67 -4.86 -5.65
N TYR A 311 -4.25 -5.50 -6.67
CA TYR A 311 -5.69 -5.71 -6.77
C TYR A 311 -6.26 -6.62 -5.66
N LEU A 312 -5.54 -7.69 -5.29
CA LEU A 312 -5.94 -8.57 -4.18
C LEU A 312 -5.84 -7.87 -2.82
N VAL A 313 -4.82 -7.04 -2.61
CA VAL A 313 -4.69 -6.19 -1.41
C VAL A 313 -5.90 -5.25 -1.30
N PHE A 314 -6.25 -4.58 -2.40
CA PHE A 314 -7.43 -3.71 -2.48
C PHE A 314 -8.73 -4.47 -2.13
N LEU A 315 -9.00 -5.61 -2.77
CA LEU A 315 -10.22 -6.38 -2.52
C LEU A 315 -10.31 -6.85 -1.06
N VAL A 316 -9.25 -7.48 -0.54
CA VAL A 316 -9.25 -8.02 0.84
C VAL A 316 -9.43 -6.91 1.88
N TYR A 317 -8.81 -5.75 1.69
CA TYR A 317 -8.98 -4.60 2.57
C TYR A 317 -10.43 -4.07 2.58
N PHE A 318 -11.02 -3.89 1.39
CA PHE A 318 -12.39 -3.35 1.26
C PHE A 318 -13.48 -4.32 1.69
N ASP A 319 -13.37 -5.61 1.34
CA ASP A 319 -14.33 -6.66 1.74
C ASP A 319 -14.37 -6.87 3.26
N TRP A 320 -13.31 -6.50 3.99
CA TRP A 320 -13.25 -6.62 5.45
C TRP A 320 -13.76 -5.39 6.21
N LEU A 321 -13.75 -4.22 5.60
CA LEU A 321 -14.16 -2.96 6.24
C LEU A 321 -15.59 -2.51 5.90
N ARG A 322 -16.21 -3.12 4.87
CA ARG A 322 -17.54 -2.77 4.33
C ARG A 322 -18.67 -2.71 5.38
N ASP A 323 -18.60 -3.56 6.41
CA ASP A 323 -19.72 -3.83 7.33
C ASP A 323 -19.77 -2.92 8.58
N SER A 324 -18.78 -2.06 8.86
CA SER A 324 -18.69 -1.38 10.17
C SER A 324 -17.99 -0.02 10.15
N PHE A 325 -18.65 0.99 9.57
CA PHE A 325 -18.24 2.40 9.66
C PHE A 325 -18.59 3.10 10.99
N TYR A 326 -19.41 2.47 11.84
CA TYR A 326 -19.83 3.02 13.15
C TYR A 326 -19.35 2.11 14.28
N LEU A 327 -18.36 2.57 15.06
CA LEU A 327 -17.79 1.85 16.20
C LEU A 327 -18.01 2.61 17.53
N PRO A 328 -17.99 1.92 18.69
CA PRO A 328 -17.85 2.58 19.99
C PRO A 328 -16.57 3.41 20.08
N ARG A 329 -16.61 4.54 20.82
CA ARG A 329 -15.55 5.59 20.86
C ARG A 329 -14.12 5.04 20.92
N LEU A 330 -13.85 4.19 21.91
CA LEU A 330 -12.51 3.62 22.15
C LEU A 330 -12.06 2.70 21.01
N ARG A 331 -12.97 1.92 20.41
CA ARG A 331 -12.65 1.06 19.27
C ARG A 331 -12.39 1.87 18.00
N GLN A 332 -13.16 2.93 17.76
CA GLN A 332 -12.94 3.85 16.64
C GLN A 332 -11.55 4.49 16.71
N GLN A 333 -11.18 5.05 17.86
CA GLN A 333 -9.86 5.65 18.06
C GLN A 333 -8.72 4.63 17.97
N LEU A 334 -8.89 3.42 18.52
CA LEU A 334 -7.89 2.36 18.40
C LEU A 334 -7.71 1.93 16.93
N TRP A 335 -8.80 1.83 16.17
CA TRP A 335 -8.79 1.54 14.73
C TRP A 335 -8.11 2.65 13.91
N THR A 336 -8.31 3.92 14.26
CA THR A 336 -7.60 5.06 13.63
C THR A 336 -6.12 5.07 14.01
N SER A 337 -5.80 4.88 15.30
CA SER A 337 -4.41 4.82 15.79
C SER A 337 -3.63 3.65 15.17
N LEU A 338 -4.31 2.54 14.85
CA LEU A 338 -3.75 1.39 14.17
C LEU A 338 -3.70 1.56 12.63
N HIS A 339 -4.40 2.54 12.05
CA HIS A 339 -4.24 2.90 10.64
C HIS A 339 -2.87 3.52 10.35
N LEU A 340 -2.28 4.28 11.30
CA LEU A 340 -0.93 4.84 11.14
C LEU A 340 0.14 3.77 10.84
N PRO A 341 0.36 2.73 11.68
CA PRO A 341 1.33 1.68 11.37
C PRO A 341 0.89 0.81 10.19
N PHE A 342 -0.41 0.64 9.94
CA PHE A 342 -0.91 -0.08 8.76
C PHE A 342 -0.57 0.65 7.45
N HIS A 343 -0.80 1.97 7.37
CA HIS A 343 -0.42 2.77 6.21
C HIS A 343 1.09 2.81 6.02
N LEU A 344 1.87 2.96 7.10
CA LEU A 344 3.33 2.87 7.03
C LEU A 344 3.81 1.51 6.47
N ALA A 345 3.25 0.41 6.99
CA ALA A 345 3.56 -0.94 6.50
C ALA A 345 3.13 -1.14 5.04
N LEU A 346 1.94 -0.65 4.67
CA LEU A 346 1.40 -0.75 3.31
C LEU A 346 2.25 0.03 2.29
N VAL A 347 2.70 1.24 2.62
CA VAL A 347 3.55 2.04 1.72
C VAL A 347 4.94 1.41 1.58
N LEU A 348 5.57 0.98 2.68
CA LEU A 348 6.86 0.27 2.63
C LEU A 348 6.75 -1.06 1.87
N PHE A 349 5.64 -1.77 2.02
CA PHE A 349 5.35 -2.98 1.26
C PHE A 349 5.28 -2.66 -0.24
N MET A 350 4.43 -1.71 -0.65
CA MET A 350 4.29 -1.33 -2.06
C MET A 350 5.63 -0.88 -2.66
N GLN A 351 6.40 -0.05 -1.96
CA GLN A 351 7.71 0.44 -2.41
C GLN A 351 8.75 -0.67 -2.61
N GLY A 352 8.83 -1.65 -1.69
CA GLY A 352 9.72 -2.79 -1.85
C GLY A 352 9.25 -3.76 -2.93
N PHE A 353 7.93 -4.00 -2.97
CA PHE A 353 7.28 -4.94 -3.89
C PHE A 353 7.38 -4.51 -5.36
N THR A 354 7.20 -3.22 -5.68
CA THR A 354 7.42 -2.74 -7.06
C THR A 354 8.89 -2.82 -7.47
N GLN A 355 9.82 -2.59 -6.54
CA GLN A 355 11.25 -2.74 -6.85
C GLN A 355 11.65 -4.19 -7.16
N TYR A 356 11.02 -5.21 -6.56
CA TYR A 356 11.29 -6.62 -6.91
C TYR A 356 11.07 -6.94 -8.39
N LEU A 357 10.13 -6.25 -9.05
CA LEU A 357 9.91 -6.39 -10.50
C LEU A 357 11.15 -5.97 -11.30
N LEU A 358 11.73 -4.82 -10.94
CA LEU A 358 12.94 -4.27 -11.56
C LEU A 358 14.15 -5.17 -11.29
N TRP A 359 14.36 -5.58 -10.03
CA TRP A 359 15.47 -6.49 -9.67
C TRP A 359 15.35 -7.85 -10.37
N SER A 360 14.15 -8.42 -10.49
CA SER A 360 13.93 -9.72 -11.17
C SER A 360 14.18 -9.64 -12.68
N LYS A 361 13.92 -8.49 -13.33
CA LYS A 361 14.31 -8.28 -14.74
C LYS A 361 15.83 -8.16 -14.87
N ILE A 362 16.48 -7.49 -13.92
CA ILE A 362 17.94 -7.32 -13.93
C ILE A 362 18.65 -8.66 -13.70
N THR A 363 18.21 -9.51 -12.77
CA THR A 363 18.83 -10.84 -12.58
C THR A 363 18.71 -11.71 -13.83
N GLY A 364 17.56 -11.72 -14.50
CA GLY A 364 17.38 -12.42 -15.78
C GLY A 364 18.16 -11.83 -16.98
N GLN A 365 18.72 -10.62 -16.87
CA GLN A 365 19.71 -10.10 -17.84
C GLN A 365 21.16 -10.18 -17.32
N ALA A 366 21.34 -10.44 -16.02
CA ALA A 366 22.65 -10.65 -15.40
C ALA A 366 23.22 -12.02 -15.74
N GLU A 367 22.39 -13.04 -15.98
CA GLU A 367 22.82 -14.34 -16.51
C GLU A 367 23.47 -14.14 -17.90
N ARG A 368 22.78 -13.48 -18.85
CA ARG A 368 23.33 -13.10 -20.17
C ARG A 368 24.63 -12.30 -20.09
N ALA A 369 24.84 -11.51 -19.03
CA ALA A 369 26.08 -10.74 -18.85
C ALA A 369 27.26 -11.60 -18.34
N LEU A 370 26.99 -12.69 -17.62
CA LEU A 370 28.01 -13.71 -17.29
C LEU A 370 28.36 -14.51 -18.54
N ASP A 371 27.34 -15.00 -19.28
CA ASP A 371 27.51 -15.78 -20.51
C ASP A 371 28.35 -15.05 -21.57
N ILE A 372 28.23 -13.72 -21.65
CA ILE A 372 29.01 -12.85 -22.56
C ILE A 372 30.43 -12.56 -22.05
N ALA A 373 30.65 -12.58 -20.74
CA ALA A 373 31.97 -12.37 -20.16
C ALA A 373 32.82 -13.65 -20.16
N ASP A 374 32.18 -14.82 -20.18
CA ASP A 374 32.82 -16.13 -20.01
C ASP A 374 33.77 -16.49 -21.17
N PRO A 375 35.09 -16.57 -20.94
CA PRO A 375 36.04 -16.94 -21.98
C PRO A 375 36.01 -18.43 -22.36
N PHE A 376 35.28 -19.32 -21.68
CA PHE A 376 35.25 -20.75 -22.01
C PHE A 376 34.71 -21.04 -23.41
N ASP A 377 33.70 -20.29 -23.88
CA ASP A 377 33.14 -20.49 -25.22
C ASP A 377 34.06 -19.89 -26.31
N ASP A 378 34.65 -18.72 -26.05
CA ASP A 378 35.61 -18.06 -26.94
C ASP A 378 36.98 -18.75 -26.98
N ALA A 379 37.39 -19.48 -25.95
CA ALA A 379 38.66 -20.22 -25.90
C ALA A 379 38.82 -21.25 -27.05
N LYS A 380 37.71 -21.64 -27.71
CA LYS A 380 37.67 -22.45 -28.94
C LYS A 380 38.37 -21.76 -30.13
N GLU A 381 38.54 -20.44 -30.10
CA GLU A 381 39.29 -19.64 -31.08
C GLU A 381 40.83 -19.82 -30.97
N MET A 382 41.31 -20.45 -29.90
CA MET A 382 42.71 -20.89 -29.64
C MET A 382 43.80 -19.82 -29.46
N THR A 383 43.56 -18.52 -29.67
CA THR A 383 44.58 -17.48 -29.41
C THR A 383 44.06 -16.30 -28.60
N SER A 384 44.91 -15.77 -27.72
CA SER A 384 44.55 -14.73 -26.74
C SER A 384 44.06 -13.42 -27.38
N LEU A 385 44.55 -13.09 -28.59
CA LEU A 385 44.07 -11.96 -29.38
C LEU A 385 42.65 -12.17 -29.92
N LYS A 386 42.33 -13.39 -30.39
CA LYS A 386 40.98 -13.72 -30.89
C LYS A 386 39.97 -13.78 -29.75
N VAL A 387 40.32 -14.40 -28.63
CA VAL A 387 39.50 -14.42 -27.41
C VAL A 387 39.16 -12.99 -26.98
N ARG A 388 40.16 -12.09 -26.89
CA ARG A 388 39.92 -10.66 -26.63
C ARG A 388 38.97 -10.04 -27.66
N ASP A 389 39.21 -10.26 -28.95
CA ASP A 389 38.45 -9.57 -30.01
C ASP A 389 37.00 -10.05 -30.10
N SER A 390 36.73 -11.33 -29.79
CA SER A 390 35.37 -11.88 -29.65
C SER A 390 34.65 -11.35 -28.40
N ILE A 391 35.28 -11.45 -27.22
CA ILE A 391 34.73 -10.88 -25.97
C ILE A 391 34.47 -9.38 -26.13
N ASN A 392 35.38 -8.63 -26.75
CA ASN A 392 35.19 -7.22 -27.03
C ASN A 392 33.98 -6.99 -27.97
N ALA A 393 33.83 -7.75 -29.06
CA ALA A 393 32.64 -7.62 -29.92
C ALA A 393 31.33 -7.85 -29.15
N SER A 394 31.29 -8.87 -28.29
CA SER A 394 30.12 -9.22 -27.46
C SER A 394 29.85 -8.20 -26.35
N VAL A 395 30.88 -7.67 -25.69
CA VAL A 395 30.79 -6.61 -24.67
C VAL A 395 30.36 -5.28 -25.30
N GLN A 396 30.87 -4.91 -26.48
CA GLN A 396 30.42 -3.70 -27.19
C GLN A 396 28.97 -3.84 -27.68
N ALA A 397 28.53 -5.04 -28.08
CA ALA A 397 27.11 -5.29 -28.37
C ALA A 397 26.24 -5.15 -27.10
N PHE A 398 26.70 -5.65 -25.96
CA PHE A 398 26.02 -5.45 -24.67
C PHE A 398 25.97 -3.97 -24.25
N PHE A 399 26.99 -3.16 -24.56
CA PHE A 399 26.96 -1.71 -24.29
C PHE A 399 26.19 -0.88 -25.33
N GLN A 400 25.88 -1.42 -26.51
CA GLN A 400 24.85 -0.85 -27.38
C GLN A 400 23.45 -1.07 -26.79
N ASP A 401 23.21 -2.25 -26.18
CA ASP A 401 21.97 -2.53 -25.45
C ASP A 401 21.86 -1.68 -24.15
N TYR A 402 22.96 -1.59 -23.39
CA TYR A 402 23.02 -1.00 -22.05
C TYR A 402 24.23 -0.04 -21.91
N PRO A 403 24.12 1.21 -22.39
CA PRO A 403 25.26 2.14 -22.42
C PRO A 403 25.75 2.50 -21.00
N PRO A 404 27.05 2.37 -20.71
CA PRO A 404 27.61 2.62 -19.39
C PRO A 404 27.53 4.10 -19.00
N LYS A 405 27.02 4.38 -17.80
CA LYS A 405 26.84 5.75 -17.26
C LYS A 405 27.95 6.19 -16.30
N ILE A 406 28.78 5.25 -15.83
CA ILE A 406 29.91 5.51 -14.93
C ILE A 406 31.15 5.75 -15.80
N LEU A 407 31.80 6.89 -15.61
CA LEU A 407 32.89 7.36 -16.49
C LEU A 407 34.07 6.39 -16.59
N SER A 408 34.40 5.70 -15.48
CA SER A 408 35.52 4.75 -15.42
C SER A 408 35.20 3.37 -16.01
N THR A 409 33.94 3.02 -16.29
CA THR A 409 33.58 1.66 -16.76
C THR A 409 34.25 1.29 -18.08
N VAL A 410 34.33 2.23 -19.04
CA VAL A 410 34.98 1.98 -20.35
C VAL A 410 36.49 1.81 -20.19
N GLU A 411 37.12 2.55 -19.29
CA GLU A 411 38.54 2.39 -18.97
C GLU A 411 38.82 1.04 -18.30
N THR A 412 38.02 0.67 -17.30
CA THR A 412 38.11 -0.63 -16.62
C THR A 412 37.94 -1.81 -17.58
N VAL A 413 36.98 -1.74 -18.51
CA VAL A 413 36.75 -2.77 -19.54
C VAL A 413 37.95 -2.86 -20.49
N ASN A 414 38.51 -1.74 -20.95
CA ASN A 414 39.69 -1.74 -21.79
C ASN A 414 40.93 -2.29 -21.06
N GLN A 415 41.06 -2.07 -19.75
CA GLN A 415 42.12 -2.69 -18.94
C GLN A 415 41.94 -4.22 -18.87
N ALA A 416 40.74 -4.71 -18.55
CA ALA A 416 40.45 -6.16 -18.52
C ALA A 416 40.63 -6.84 -19.89
N LEU A 417 40.19 -6.21 -20.98
CA LEU A 417 40.43 -6.68 -22.36
C LEU A 417 41.92 -6.72 -22.72
N ASN A 418 42.74 -5.80 -22.19
CA ASN A 418 44.18 -5.86 -22.39
C ASN A 418 44.86 -6.95 -21.55
N ASN A 419 44.36 -7.25 -20.35
CA ASN A 419 44.83 -8.37 -19.53
C ASN A 419 44.66 -9.73 -20.23
N PHE A 420 43.62 -9.90 -21.07
CA PHE A 420 43.53 -11.10 -21.92
C PHE A 420 44.71 -11.25 -22.89
N THR A 421 45.41 -10.18 -23.28
CA THR A 421 46.55 -10.27 -24.20
C THR A 421 47.87 -10.70 -23.55
N THR A 422 47.97 -10.72 -22.22
CA THR A 422 49.17 -11.21 -21.50
C THR A 422 49.15 -12.71 -21.26
N ILE A 423 47.99 -13.37 -21.40
CA ILE A 423 47.79 -14.81 -21.24
C ILE A 423 48.48 -15.59 -22.37
N SER A 424 49.18 -16.69 -22.03
CA SER A 424 49.84 -17.54 -23.02
C SER A 424 48.83 -18.22 -23.97
N ASN A 425 49.12 -18.28 -25.27
CA ASN A 425 48.31 -19.05 -26.22
C ASN A 425 48.26 -20.57 -25.89
N SER A 426 49.18 -21.08 -25.07
CA SER A 426 49.14 -22.47 -24.59
C SER A 426 48.08 -22.73 -23.50
N PHE A 427 47.47 -21.69 -22.94
CA PHE A 427 46.45 -21.80 -21.90
C PHE A 427 45.10 -22.30 -22.45
N TRP A 428 44.60 -21.69 -23.53
CA TRP A 428 43.26 -21.96 -24.08
C TRP A 428 43.00 -23.44 -24.43
N PRO A 429 43.95 -24.19 -25.06
CA PRO A 429 43.74 -25.61 -25.33
C PRO A 429 43.70 -26.49 -24.08
N LEU A 430 44.31 -26.06 -22.97
CA LEU A 430 44.24 -26.77 -21.69
C LEU A 430 42.91 -26.51 -20.98
N LEU A 431 42.45 -25.25 -21.04
CA LEU A 431 41.17 -24.80 -20.51
C LEU A 431 39.98 -25.53 -21.16
N VAL A 432 39.92 -25.56 -22.50
CA VAL A 432 38.81 -26.18 -23.26
C VAL A 432 38.75 -27.70 -23.10
N ASN A 433 39.90 -28.38 -23.04
CA ASN A 433 39.93 -29.84 -22.96
C ASN A 433 39.84 -30.39 -21.53
N GLY A 434 39.83 -29.54 -20.50
CA GLY A 434 39.77 -29.96 -19.09
C GLY A 434 40.94 -30.84 -18.65
N THR A 435 42.11 -30.72 -19.30
CA THR A 435 43.25 -31.64 -19.15
C THR A 435 44.15 -31.33 -17.94
N VAL A 436 43.85 -30.30 -17.16
CA VAL A 436 44.63 -29.90 -16.00
C VAL A 436 44.11 -30.61 -14.73
N PRO A 437 44.98 -31.28 -13.94
CA PRO A 437 44.54 -31.98 -12.74
C PRO A 437 43.97 -31.04 -11.66
N SER A 438 43.26 -31.63 -10.70
CA SER A 438 42.72 -30.95 -9.50
C SER A 438 43.79 -30.36 -8.56
N ASP A 439 45.07 -30.63 -8.84
CA ASP A 439 46.23 -30.16 -8.08
C ASP A 439 47.08 -29.24 -8.97
N LEU A 440 47.02 -27.93 -8.70
CA LEU A 440 47.74 -26.90 -9.46
C LEU A 440 49.26 -27.09 -9.43
N SER A 441 49.83 -27.81 -8.45
CA SER A 441 51.29 -28.06 -8.43
C SER A 441 51.77 -28.96 -9.58
N SER A 442 50.84 -29.58 -10.32
CA SER A 442 51.11 -30.39 -11.51
C SER A 442 50.87 -29.66 -12.84
N ALA A 443 50.40 -28.40 -12.79
CA ALA A 443 50.10 -27.61 -13.98
C ALA A 443 51.38 -27.06 -14.66
N PRO A 444 51.32 -26.68 -15.95
CA PRO A 444 52.45 -26.04 -16.64
C PRO A 444 52.89 -24.73 -15.96
N PRO A 445 54.19 -24.40 -15.96
CA PRO A 445 54.69 -23.16 -15.34
C PRO A 445 54.05 -21.93 -16.01
N GLY A 446 53.42 -21.08 -15.20
CA GLY A 446 52.64 -19.93 -15.65
C GLY A 446 51.12 -20.15 -15.66
N TYR A 447 50.63 -21.39 -15.69
CA TYR A 447 49.20 -21.70 -15.78
C TYR A 447 48.37 -21.10 -14.63
N GLU A 448 48.88 -21.11 -13.40
CA GLU A 448 48.22 -20.48 -12.25
C GLU A 448 48.06 -18.96 -12.42
N ALA A 449 49.05 -18.28 -12.99
CA ALA A 449 49.01 -16.84 -13.25
C ALA A 449 48.08 -16.51 -14.43
N ASP A 450 48.11 -17.30 -15.51
CA ASP A 450 47.18 -17.18 -16.63
C ASP A 450 45.72 -17.42 -16.18
N LEU A 451 45.48 -18.43 -15.34
CA LEU A 451 44.16 -18.74 -14.77
C LEU A 451 43.67 -17.60 -13.85
N ALA A 452 44.53 -17.09 -12.97
CA ALA A 452 44.19 -15.96 -12.09
C ALA A 452 43.87 -14.70 -12.90
N THR A 453 44.66 -14.39 -13.94
CA THR A 453 44.44 -13.27 -14.86
C THR A 453 43.13 -13.42 -15.64
N THR A 454 42.83 -14.64 -16.11
CA THR A 454 41.57 -14.97 -16.79
C THR A 454 40.36 -14.71 -15.89
N ASN A 455 40.41 -15.21 -14.65
CA ASN A 455 39.32 -15.06 -13.69
C ASN A 455 39.15 -13.61 -13.22
N ASP A 456 40.23 -12.87 -13.01
CA ASP A 456 40.19 -11.44 -12.65
C ASP A 456 39.59 -10.59 -13.78
N ALA A 457 39.99 -10.83 -15.03
CA ALA A 457 39.44 -10.14 -16.19
C ALA A 457 37.95 -10.50 -16.41
N PHE A 458 37.57 -11.77 -16.28
CA PHE A 458 36.18 -12.24 -16.32
C PHE A 458 35.30 -11.54 -15.27
N LEU A 459 35.72 -11.52 -14.01
CA LEU A 459 34.97 -10.86 -12.93
C LEU A 459 34.90 -9.35 -13.16
N THR A 460 35.99 -8.73 -13.58
CA THR A 460 36.05 -7.27 -13.85
C THR A 460 35.11 -6.88 -15.00
N LEU A 461 35.05 -7.64 -16.08
CA LEU A 461 34.08 -7.44 -17.17
C LEU A 461 32.65 -7.65 -16.67
N SER A 462 32.38 -8.76 -15.98
CA SER A 462 31.05 -9.07 -15.43
C SER A 462 30.52 -7.94 -14.53
N PHE A 463 31.36 -7.42 -13.64
CA PHE A 463 30.99 -6.33 -12.73
C PHE A 463 30.81 -4.99 -13.45
N ALA A 464 31.63 -4.71 -14.46
CA ALA A 464 31.47 -3.52 -15.32
C ALA A 464 30.14 -3.57 -16.10
N MET A 465 29.80 -4.72 -16.67
CA MET A 465 28.53 -4.96 -17.37
C MET A 465 27.34 -4.89 -16.43
N TYR A 466 27.42 -5.49 -15.24
CA TYR A 466 26.40 -5.34 -14.20
C TYR A 466 26.17 -3.89 -13.82
N ASN A 467 27.22 -3.10 -13.58
CA ASN A 467 27.05 -1.69 -13.21
C ASN A 467 26.44 -0.86 -14.36
N ALA A 468 26.76 -1.17 -15.62
CA ALA A 468 26.07 -0.58 -16.78
C ALA A 468 24.58 -0.96 -16.83
N LEU A 469 24.26 -2.24 -16.61
CA LEU A 469 22.89 -2.77 -16.56
C LEU A 469 22.06 -2.12 -15.44
N PHE A 470 22.59 -2.09 -14.20
CA PHE A 470 21.95 -1.41 -13.07
C PHE A 470 21.73 0.08 -13.36
N ALA A 471 22.71 0.76 -13.95
CA ALA A 471 22.59 2.17 -14.33
C ALA A 471 21.56 2.38 -15.46
N ALA A 472 21.44 1.47 -16.42
CA ALA A 472 20.42 1.51 -17.49
C ALA A 472 18.99 1.43 -16.92
N PHE A 473 18.75 0.51 -15.98
CA PHE A 473 17.50 0.39 -15.22
C PHE A 473 17.32 1.47 -14.12
N GLY A 474 18.21 2.45 -14.01
CA GLY A 474 18.07 3.60 -13.11
C GLY A 474 18.55 3.37 -11.67
N ILE A 475 19.11 2.19 -11.36
CA ILE A 475 19.74 1.88 -10.07
C ILE A 475 21.21 2.32 -10.13
N ASN A 476 21.46 3.63 -10.26
CA ASN A 476 22.82 4.17 -10.12
C ASN A 476 23.13 4.46 -8.64
N LEU A 477 24.31 4.05 -8.18
CA LEU A 477 24.86 4.32 -6.84
C LEU A 477 26.20 5.07 -6.88
N ASP A 478 26.71 5.40 -8.07
CA ASP A 478 27.99 6.10 -8.27
C ASP A 478 28.09 7.43 -7.50
N GLU A 479 27.04 8.23 -7.46
CA GLU A 479 27.01 9.49 -6.69
C GLU A 479 27.04 9.26 -5.17
N ASP A 480 26.23 8.31 -4.67
CA ASP A 480 26.15 7.91 -3.26
C ASP A 480 27.48 7.27 -2.78
N VAL A 481 28.18 6.56 -3.67
CA VAL A 481 29.45 5.85 -3.41
C VAL A 481 30.66 6.80 -3.53
N SER A 482 30.76 7.60 -4.60
CA SER A 482 31.87 8.53 -4.81
C SER A 482 31.93 9.64 -3.75
N HIS A 483 30.77 10.18 -3.33
CA HIS A 483 30.73 11.15 -2.23
C HIS A 483 31.20 10.54 -0.89
N LYS A 484 31.00 9.24 -0.69
CA LYS A 484 31.38 8.53 0.54
C LYS A 484 32.80 7.95 0.53
N TYR A 485 33.30 7.59 -0.65
CA TYR A 485 34.62 6.98 -0.86
C TYR A 485 35.39 7.71 -1.99
N PRO A 486 35.69 9.02 -1.82
CA PRO A 486 36.26 9.87 -2.88
C PRO A 486 37.71 9.56 -3.26
N THR A 487 38.37 8.65 -2.54
CA THR A 487 39.66 8.04 -2.93
C THR A 487 39.42 6.90 -3.91
N ALA A 488 38.58 5.92 -3.56
CA ALA A 488 38.23 4.78 -4.42
C ALA A 488 37.61 5.22 -5.76
N ALA A 489 36.84 6.31 -5.78
CA ALA A 489 36.29 6.89 -7.02
C ALA A 489 37.33 7.56 -7.94
N LYS A 490 38.56 7.78 -7.47
CA LYS A 490 39.70 8.31 -8.25
C LYS A 490 40.73 7.23 -8.59
N GLU A 491 40.73 6.14 -7.84
CA GLU A 491 41.65 5.01 -8.01
C GLU A 491 40.98 3.95 -8.90
N VAL A 492 40.95 4.24 -10.21
CA VAL A 492 40.31 3.41 -11.25
C VAL A 492 41.04 2.08 -11.50
N LYS A 493 42.26 1.94 -10.97
CA LYS A 493 43.10 0.75 -11.14
C LYS A 493 42.41 -0.53 -10.68
N ASP A 494 42.70 -1.60 -11.40
CA ASP A 494 42.39 -2.99 -11.03
C ASP A 494 40.88 -3.23 -10.79
N GLY A 495 40.02 -2.43 -11.42
CA GLY A 495 38.55 -2.58 -11.41
C GLY A 495 37.86 -2.39 -10.05
N GLY A 496 38.60 -2.19 -8.95
CA GLY A 496 38.09 -2.22 -7.58
C GLY A 496 36.92 -1.26 -7.29
N TYR A 497 36.83 -0.15 -8.02
CA TYR A 497 35.69 0.76 -7.94
C TYR A 497 34.38 0.15 -8.48
N GLN A 498 34.44 -0.65 -9.55
CA GLN A 498 33.28 -1.37 -10.07
C GLN A 498 32.80 -2.44 -9.07
N VAL A 499 33.75 -3.17 -8.45
CA VAL A 499 33.47 -4.12 -7.35
C VAL A 499 32.79 -3.40 -6.19
N LEU A 500 33.29 -2.21 -5.80
CA LEU A 500 32.74 -1.42 -4.71
C LEU A 500 31.30 -1.00 -5.01
N ILE A 501 31.01 -0.42 -6.18
CA ILE A 501 29.64 -0.05 -6.59
C ILE A 501 28.72 -1.26 -6.52
N LEU A 502 29.08 -2.37 -7.20
CA LEU A 502 28.27 -3.58 -7.24
C LEU A 502 27.98 -4.13 -5.84
N SER A 503 28.98 -4.18 -4.96
CA SER A 503 28.79 -4.63 -3.56
C SER A 503 27.77 -3.79 -2.80
N LYS A 504 27.65 -2.49 -3.11
CA LYS A 504 26.68 -1.58 -2.49
C LYS A 504 25.30 -1.71 -3.15
N THR A 505 25.25 -1.98 -4.45
CA THR A 505 24.02 -2.31 -5.19
C THR A 505 23.38 -3.61 -4.68
N LEU A 506 24.17 -4.67 -4.45
CA LEU A 506 23.68 -5.93 -3.88
C LEU A 506 23.24 -5.76 -2.41
N GLN A 507 24.02 -5.05 -1.58
CA GLN A 507 23.62 -4.71 -0.21
C GLN A 507 22.32 -3.87 -0.16
N ARG A 508 22.06 -3.03 -1.18
CA ARG A 508 20.78 -2.35 -1.37
C ARG A 508 19.66 -3.34 -1.74
N TYR A 509 19.87 -4.26 -2.68
CA TYR A 509 18.86 -5.26 -3.06
C TYR A 509 18.44 -6.10 -1.85
N TYR A 510 19.40 -6.61 -1.08
CA TYR A 510 19.16 -7.41 0.13
C TYR A 510 18.33 -6.62 1.15
N LEU A 511 18.56 -5.31 1.28
CA LEU A 511 17.81 -4.46 2.21
C LEU A 511 16.35 -4.28 1.75
N VAL A 512 16.14 -4.11 0.44
CA VAL A 512 14.81 -4.04 -0.18
C VAL A 512 14.04 -5.37 -0.02
N PHE A 513 14.73 -6.51 -0.14
CA PHE A 513 14.18 -7.81 0.24
C PHE A 513 13.73 -7.83 1.71
N ALA A 514 14.65 -7.54 2.64
CA ALA A 514 14.37 -7.65 4.06
C ALA A 514 13.23 -6.72 4.52
N TYR A 515 13.24 -5.43 4.16
CA TYR A 515 12.17 -4.52 4.60
C TYR A 515 10.84 -4.81 3.89
N GLY A 516 10.84 -5.21 2.62
CA GLY A 516 9.61 -5.43 1.86
C GLY A 516 8.84 -6.68 2.30
N TYR A 517 9.52 -7.80 2.60
CA TYR A 517 8.86 -8.99 3.17
C TYR A 517 8.36 -8.75 4.60
N ILE A 518 9.13 -8.05 5.44
CA ILE A 518 8.67 -7.63 6.78
C ILE A 518 7.45 -6.72 6.65
N ALA A 519 7.46 -5.75 5.74
CA ALA A 519 6.34 -4.85 5.50
C ALA A 519 5.11 -5.57 4.95
N ALA A 520 5.27 -6.54 4.05
CA ALA A 520 4.18 -7.39 3.55
C ALA A 520 3.52 -8.18 4.68
N GLY A 521 4.32 -8.87 5.51
CA GLY A 521 3.84 -9.60 6.68
C GLY A 521 3.14 -8.69 7.70
N CYS A 522 3.75 -7.56 8.04
CA CYS A 522 3.16 -6.53 8.91
C CYS A 522 1.84 -5.99 8.35
N THR A 523 1.73 -5.75 7.04
CA THR A 523 0.49 -5.30 6.39
C THR A 523 -0.64 -6.30 6.60
N ILE A 524 -0.38 -7.60 6.41
CA ILE A 524 -1.35 -8.68 6.64
C ILE A 524 -1.75 -8.76 8.12
N VAL A 525 -0.77 -8.73 9.04
CA VAL A 525 -1.01 -8.79 10.49
C VAL A 525 -1.84 -7.58 10.98
N LEU A 526 -1.49 -6.37 10.56
CA LEU A 526 -2.18 -5.14 10.95
C LEU A 526 -3.58 -5.07 10.35
N MET A 527 -3.78 -5.54 9.12
CA MET A 527 -5.11 -5.66 8.50
C MET A 527 -6.02 -6.68 9.23
N VAL A 528 -5.46 -7.79 9.71
CA VAL A 528 -6.18 -8.74 10.60
C VAL A 528 -6.57 -8.07 11.92
N LEU A 529 -5.67 -7.32 12.56
CA LEU A 529 -5.95 -6.59 13.80
C LEU A 529 -7.02 -5.50 13.62
N LEU A 530 -6.94 -4.71 12.54
CA LEU A 530 -7.96 -3.72 12.16
C LEU A 530 -9.34 -4.37 11.98
N THR A 531 -9.40 -5.56 11.38
CA THR A 531 -10.63 -6.33 11.17
C THR A 531 -11.19 -6.90 12.48
N ILE A 532 -10.32 -7.29 13.42
CA ILE A 532 -10.72 -7.71 14.77
C ILE A 532 -11.35 -6.54 15.55
N ILE A 533 -10.82 -5.31 15.40
CA ILE A 533 -11.37 -4.10 16.05
C ILE A 533 -12.67 -3.64 15.38
N ALA A 534 -12.72 -3.67 14.05
CA ALA A 534 -13.90 -3.31 13.23
C ALA A 534 -15.08 -4.25 13.44
N ARG A 535 -14.84 -5.54 13.78
CA ARG A 535 -15.90 -6.52 13.97
C ARG A 535 -16.91 -6.12 15.07
N THR A 536 -18.13 -5.89 14.64
CA THR A 536 -19.35 -5.72 15.46
C THR A 536 -20.07 -7.04 15.74
N THR A 537 -19.86 -8.08 14.91
CA THR A 537 -20.54 -9.38 15.02
C THR A 537 -19.86 -10.37 15.99
N PRO A 538 -20.62 -11.26 16.66
CA PRO A 538 -20.04 -12.23 17.60
C PRO A 538 -19.14 -13.26 16.92
N PHE A 539 -18.05 -13.63 17.60
CA PHE A 539 -17.00 -14.51 17.08
C PHE A 539 -17.47 -15.98 16.95
N LYS A 540 -18.02 -16.32 15.78
CA LYS A 540 -18.27 -17.71 15.38
C LYS A 540 -16.92 -18.43 15.13
N PRO A 541 -16.81 -19.75 15.40
CA PRO A 541 -15.51 -20.45 15.38
C PRO A 541 -14.83 -20.49 14.01
N TRP A 542 -15.59 -20.55 12.90
CA TRP A 542 -15.00 -20.53 11.55
C TRP A 542 -14.28 -19.19 11.24
N PRO A 543 -14.91 -18.01 11.44
CA PRO A 543 -14.21 -16.73 11.39
C PRO A 543 -12.98 -16.59 12.30
N ILE A 544 -12.93 -17.25 13.48
CA ILE A 544 -11.72 -17.26 14.32
C ILE A 544 -10.62 -18.06 13.63
N ALA A 545 -10.91 -19.30 13.24
CA ALA A 545 -9.93 -20.17 12.58
C ALA A 545 -9.39 -19.55 11.28
N ARG A 546 -10.25 -18.89 10.48
CA ARG A 546 -9.84 -18.15 9.29
C ARG A 546 -8.83 -17.03 9.61
N LEU A 547 -9.13 -16.18 10.61
CA LEU A 547 -8.24 -15.09 10.99
C LEU A 547 -6.91 -15.61 11.55
N ALA A 548 -6.92 -16.74 12.29
CA ALA A 548 -5.71 -17.39 12.77
C ALA A 548 -4.83 -17.93 11.62
N ILE A 549 -5.43 -18.57 10.60
CA ILE A 549 -4.70 -19.02 9.41
C ILE A 549 -4.06 -17.84 8.67
N ILE A 550 -4.79 -16.73 8.48
CA ILE A 550 -4.27 -15.55 7.79
C ILE A 550 -3.19 -14.84 8.62
N LEU A 551 -3.31 -14.82 9.95
CA LEU A 551 -2.27 -14.33 10.84
C LEU A 551 -0.98 -15.16 10.71
N LEU A 552 -1.10 -16.49 10.65
CA LEU A 552 0.03 -17.39 10.43
C LEU A 552 0.66 -17.20 9.04
N LEU A 553 -0.14 -16.96 8.00
CA LEU A 553 0.38 -16.61 6.66
C LEU A 553 1.16 -15.28 6.70
N GLY A 554 0.63 -14.24 7.32
CA GLY A 554 1.32 -12.94 7.45
C GLY A 554 2.62 -13.02 8.25
N LEU A 555 2.63 -13.77 9.36
CA LEU A 555 3.84 -14.08 10.11
C LEU A 555 4.83 -14.90 9.26
N GLY A 556 4.36 -15.89 8.50
CA GLY A 556 5.17 -16.67 7.57
C GLY A 556 5.85 -15.81 6.51
N THR A 557 5.13 -14.87 5.88
CA THR A 557 5.70 -13.90 4.93
C THR A 557 6.76 -13.02 5.58
N GLY A 558 6.51 -12.51 6.79
CA GLY A 558 7.51 -11.74 7.54
C GLY A 558 8.76 -12.56 7.90
N LEU A 559 8.60 -13.86 8.17
CA LEU A 559 9.70 -14.78 8.48
C LEU A 559 10.57 -15.13 7.26
N VAL A 560 10.09 -14.99 6.01
CA VAL A 560 10.97 -15.19 4.82
C VAL A 560 12.17 -14.24 4.85
N ALA A 561 12.01 -13.05 5.45
CA ALA A 561 13.10 -12.10 5.63
C ALA A 561 14.25 -12.61 6.54
N THR A 562 14.10 -13.70 7.29
CA THR A 562 15.22 -14.28 8.06
C THR A 562 16.30 -14.90 7.17
N LEU A 563 16.04 -15.10 5.87
CA LEU A 563 17.08 -15.42 4.89
C LEU A 563 18.19 -14.35 4.86
N TRP A 564 17.94 -13.12 5.31
CA TRP A 564 18.97 -12.08 5.49
C TRP A 564 20.18 -12.53 6.34
N TYR A 565 20.02 -13.54 7.22
CA TYR A 565 21.12 -14.06 8.04
C TYR A 565 21.98 -15.15 7.35
N ASP A 566 21.69 -15.48 6.10
CA ASP A 566 22.31 -16.58 5.34
C ASP A 566 22.57 -16.10 3.90
N ASP A 567 23.68 -15.38 3.71
CA ASP A 567 23.99 -14.68 2.44
C ASP A 567 23.95 -15.62 1.21
N GLU A 568 24.32 -16.89 1.37
CA GLU A 568 24.27 -17.90 0.32
C GLU A 568 22.81 -18.23 -0.09
N LYS A 569 21.95 -18.61 0.87
CA LYS A 569 20.54 -18.93 0.58
C LYS A 569 19.76 -17.69 0.15
N LEU A 570 20.13 -16.52 0.65
CA LEU A 570 19.60 -15.24 0.19
C LEU A 570 19.97 -15.00 -1.26
N GLY A 571 21.25 -15.13 -1.63
CA GLY A 571 21.72 -14.96 -3.01
C GLY A 571 20.99 -15.89 -3.98
N VAL A 572 20.89 -17.18 -3.64
CA VAL A 572 20.14 -18.16 -4.44
C VAL A 572 18.67 -17.75 -4.60
N PHE A 573 17.97 -17.42 -3.50
CA PHE A 573 16.56 -17.03 -3.59
C PHE A 573 16.33 -15.76 -4.42
N LEU A 574 17.19 -14.76 -4.25
CA LEU A 574 17.12 -13.46 -4.92
C LEU A 574 17.53 -13.48 -6.40
N GLY A 575 18.29 -14.49 -6.84
CA GLY A 575 18.49 -14.76 -8.26
C GLY A 575 17.21 -15.24 -8.95
N THR A 576 16.38 -16.03 -8.25
CA THR A 576 15.17 -16.61 -8.85
C THR A 576 14.05 -15.58 -9.09
N PRO A 577 13.18 -15.79 -10.09
CA PRO A 577 11.99 -14.97 -10.30
C PRO A 577 10.88 -15.19 -9.26
N TRP A 578 11.09 -15.98 -8.19
CA TRP A 578 10.06 -16.32 -7.19
C TRP A 578 9.85 -15.27 -6.09
N VAL A 579 10.73 -14.26 -5.99
CA VAL A 579 10.66 -13.17 -4.99
C VAL A 579 9.28 -12.47 -5.04
N LEU A 580 8.84 -12.01 -6.20
CA LEU A 580 7.54 -11.33 -6.34
C LEU A 580 6.33 -12.30 -6.31
N PRO A 581 6.33 -13.43 -7.05
CA PRO A 581 5.21 -14.38 -7.05
C PRO A 581 4.90 -15.03 -5.71
N THR A 582 5.88 -15.30 -4.83
CA THR A 582 5.61 -15.90 -3.51
C THR A 582 4.67 -15.03 -2.66
N ILE A 583 4.86 -13.70 -2.68
CA ILE A 583 3.94 -12.75 -2.04
C ILE A 583 2.56 -12.78 -2.72
N THR A 584 2.52 -12.87 -4.06
CA THR A 584 1.27 -12.96 -4.84
C THR A 584 0.45 -14.19 -4.44
N PHE A 585 1.09 -15.36 -4.29
CA PHE A 585 0.42 -16.59 -3.86
C PHE A 585 -0.11 -16.52 -2.43
N VAL A 586 0.58 -15.82 -1.51
CA VAL A 586 0.04 -15.57 -0.16
C VAL A 586 -1.21 -14.68 -0.23
N TRP A 587 -1.19 -13.59 -0.98
CA TRP A 587 -2.38 -12.73 -1.14
C TRP A 587 -3.55 -13.45 -1.85
N ALA A 588 -3.26 -14.31 -2.82
CA ALA A 588 -4.28 -15.16 -3.47
C ALA A 588 -4.88 -16.18 -2.49
N ALA A 589 -4.05 -16.85 -1.67
CA ALA A 589 -4.52 -17.76 -0.64
C ALA A 589 -5.37 -17.03 0.42
N ILE A 590 -4.97 -15.83 0.84
CA ILE A 590 -5.76 -14.97 1.73
C ILE A 590 -7.12 -14.64 1.11
N PHE A 591 -7.16 -14.18 -0.14
CA PHE A 591 -8.40 -13.85 -0.85
C PHE A 591 -9.35 -15.05 -1.02
N ILE A 592 -8.82 -16.23 -1.32
CA ILE A 592 -9.60 -17.48 -1.35
C ILE A 592 -10.17 -17.78 0.06
N LEU A 593 -9.35 -17.65 1.11
CA LEU A 593 -9.79 -17.83 2.50
C LEU A 593 -10.88 -16.82 2.90
N THR A 594 -10.82 -15.55 2.44
CA THR A 594 -11.85 -14.53 2.76
C THR A 594 -13.22 -14.93 2.20
N HIS A 595 -13.26 -15.52 1.00
CA HIS A 595 -14.48 -15.91 0.30
C HIS A 595 -15.00 -17.31 0.70
N LEU A 596 -14.19 -18.16 1.34
CA LEU A 596 -14.60 -19.50 1.79
C LEU A 596 -15.63 -19.45 2.93
N ASN A 597 -16.91 -19.46 2.53
CA ASN A 597 -18.05 -19.52 3.43
C ASN A 597 -18.13 -20.87 4.17
N GLY A 598 -17.96 -20.85 5.49
CA GLY A 598 -17.88 -22.06 6.34
C GLY A 598 -19.13 -22.95 6.36
N GLN A 599 -20.26 -22.51 5.77
CA GLN A 599 -21.40 -23.38 5.49
C GLN A 599 -21.02 -24.51 4.51
N GLY A 600 -20.19 -24.24 3.51
CA GLY A 600 -19.69 -25.24 2.57
C GLY A 600 -18.84 -26.31 3.27
N ILE A 601 -18.00 -25.90 4.22
CA ILE A 601 -17.16 -26.80 5.02
C ILE A 601 -18.00 -27.62 5.99
N LYS A 602 -19.03 -27.05 6.64
CA LYS A 602 -20.03 -27.83 7.38
C LYS A 602 -20.72 -28.87 6.49
N ARG A 603 -21.26 -28.45 5.34
CA ARG A 603 -21.94 -29.33 4.37
C ARG A 603 -21.03 -30.46 3.88
N ASN A 604 -19.74 -30.20 3.64
CA ASN A 604 -18.78 -31.21 3.25
C ASN A 604 -18.40 -32.13 4.43
N ARG A 605 -18.17 -31.61 5.64
CA ARG A 605 -17.92 -32.42 6.85
C ARG A 605 -19.09 -33.34 7.15
N ASP A 606 -20.32 -32.86 7.00
CA ASP A 606 -21.54 -33.64 7.24
C ASP A 606 -21.77 -34.67 6.12
N ARG A 607 -21.42 -34.37 4.86
CA ARG A 607 -21.33 -35.38 3.77
C ARG A 607 -20.28 -36.46 4.06
N LEU A 608 -19.11 -36.08 4.56
CA LEU A 608 -18.00 -37.00 4.86
C LEU A 608 -18.32 -37.87 6.09
N ARG A 609 -18.99 -37.31 7.10
CA ARG A 609 -19.57 -38.04 8.24
C ARG A 609 -20.67 -39.01 7.79
N ARG A 610 -21.57 -38.61 6.88
CA ARG A 610 -22.57 -39.53 6.29
C ARG A 610 -21.91 -40.66 5.50
N ARG A 611 -20.84 -40.40 4.74
CA ARG A 611 -20.06 -41.45 4.07
C ARG A 611 -19.38 -42.42 5.05
N LYS A 612 -18.82 -41.94 6.17
CA LYS A 612 -18.28 -42.83 7.22
C LYS A 612 -19.37 -43.62 7.96
N ALA A 613 -20.53 -43.03 8.22
CA ALA A 613 -21.65 -43.72 8.88
C ALA A 613 -22.34 -44.75 7.96
N GLY A 614 -22.46 -44.45 6.67
CA GLY A 614 -23.05 -45.34 5.67
C GLY A 614 -22.19 -46.55 5.27
N GLY A 615 -21.02 -46.75 5.89
CA GLY A 615 -20.16 -47.92 5.68
C GLY A 615 -20.38 -49.05 6.68
N SER A 616 -21.43 -49.00 7.51
CA SER A 616 -21.63 -49.91 8.65
C SER A 616 -23.02 -50.59 8.69
N LEU A 617 -23.83 -50.45 7.64
CA LEU A 617 -25.14 -51.11 7.50
C LEU A 617 -25.36 -51.53 6.04
N ARG A 618 -24.81 -52.69 5.69
CA ARG A 618 -25.23 -53.57 4.59
C ARG A 618 -25.04 -55.00 5.09
N ASP A 619 -25.97 -55.86 4.70
CA ASP A 619 -26.27 -57.24 5.15
C ASP A 619 -27.54 -57.27 6.03
N GLU A 620 -28.55 -58.11 5.81
CA GLU A 620 -29.15 -58.64 4.57
C GLU A 620 -30.61 -59.11 4.90
N ALA A 621 -31.39 -59.60 3.93
CA ALA A 621 -32.81 -60.02 4.04
C ALA A 621 -33.82 -58.89 4.40
N ASP A 622 -35.05 -58.85 3.89
CA ASP A 622 -35.86 -59.85 3.16
C ASP A 622 -36.33 -59.40 1.75
N VAL A 623 -36.79 -60.35 0.93
CA VAL A 623 -37.36 -60.11 -0.41
C VAL A 623 -38.70 -60.84 -0.58
N ALA A 624 -39.80 -60.09 -0.81
CA ALA A 624 -41.06 -60.64 -1.32
C ALA A 624 -41.92 -59.62 -2.11
N MET A 625 -41.89 -59.78 -3.43
CA MET A 625 -43.05 -59.83 -4.37
C MET A 625 -44.30 -58.94 -4.16
N THR A 626 -44.60 -58.12 -5.18
CA THR A 626 -45.96 -57.81 -5.68
C THR A 626 -46.52 -59.03 -6.45
N PRO A 627 -47.84 -59.23 -6.75
CA PRO A 627 -48.74 -58.18 -7.29
C PRO A 627 -50.30 -58.28 -7.11
N SER A 628 -50.96 -57.19 -7.54
CA SER A 628 -52.29 -57.13 -8.23
C SER A 628 -53.62 -57.27 -7.45
N SER A 629 -54.67 -56.64 -8.02
CA SER A 629 -56.11 -56.73 -7.66
C SER A 629 -56.48 -56.13 -6.27
N GLN A 630 -57.71 -55.70 -5.95
CA GLN A 630 -58.79 -55.07 -6.73
C GLN A 630 -59.68 -54.23 -5.77
N TRP A 631 -60.49 -53.34 -6.35
CA TRP A 631 -61.87 -52.94 -6.00
C TRP A 631 -62.59 -53.60 -4.79
N SER A 632 -63.57 -52.98 -4.11
CA SER A 632 -64.17 -51.61 -4.14
C SER A 632 -65.29 -51.48 -3.06
N HIS A 633 -66.08 -50.40 -3.12
CA HIS A 633 -67.29 -50.07 -2.34
C HIS A 633 -67.12 -49.69 -0.84
N GLY A 634 -67.76 -48.62 -0.33
CA GLY A 634 -68.41 -47.52 -1.07
C GLY A 634 -69.44 -46.70 -0.28
N HIS A 635 -69.87 -45.59 -0.90
CA HIS A 635 -71.13 -44.83 -0.63
C HIS A 635 -71.23 -44.04 0.70
N LYS A 636 -71.86 -42.84 0.77
CA LYS A 636 -72.51 -41.94 -0.22
C LYS A 636 -72.25 -40.46 0.15
N GLU A 637 -72.02 -39.54 -0.80
CA GLU A 637 -73.00 -38.66 -1.50
C GLU A 637 -73.85 -37.76 -0.57
N SER A 638 -74.16 -36.48 -0.88
CA SER A 638 -73.79 -35.56 -2.00
C SER A 638 -74.25 -34.11 -1.63
N THR A 639 -74.11 -33.00 -2.38
CA THR A 639 -73.75 -32.71 -3.80
C THR A 639 -73.27 -31.26 -3.98
N ALA A 640 -72.55 -30.98 -5.08
CA ALA A 640 -72.57 -29.72 -5.88
C ALA A 640 -72.01 -28.40 -5.28
N TYR A 641 -71.33 -27.49 -6.02
CA TYR A 641 -70.79 -27.43 -7.40
C TYR A 641 -69.93 -26.12 -7.50
N ARG A 642 -69.11 -25.77 -8.50
CA ARG A 642 -68.45 -26.34 -9.73
C ARG A 642 -67.52 -25.21 -10.25
N GLY A 643 -66.36 -25.37 -10.89
CA GLY A 643 -65.50 -26.49 -11.31
C GLY A 643 -64.38 -25.93 -12.23
N SER A 644 -63.45 -26.78 -12.74
CA SER A 644 -62.35 -26.45 -13.70
C SER A 644 -61.28 -25.42 -13.21
N GLU A 645 -59.94 -25.63 -13.21
CA GLU A 645 -59.02 -26.63 -13.83
C GLU A 645 -59.11 -26.75 -15.37
N THR A 646 -58.03 -26.87 -16.17
CA THR A 646 -56.76 -27.63 -16.04
C THR A 646 -55.56 -26.92 -16.71
N GLN A 647 -54.34 -26.89 -16.16
CA GLN A 647 -53.17 -27.81 -16.31
C GLN A 647 -52.34 -27.72 -17.63
N SER A 648 -51.11 -28.25 -17.60
CA SER A 648 -49.99 -28.18 -18.59
C SER A 648 -49.60 -29.61 -19.07
N PRO A 649 -48.38 -29.98 -19.59
CA PRO A 649 -47.24 -29.30 -20.23
C PRO A 649 -46.80 -29.99 -21.58
N THR A 650 -45.48 -30.17 -21.87
CA THR A 650 -44.80 -30.97 -22.96
C THR A 650 -44.65 -30.35 -24.37
N GLN A 651 -43.77 -30.79 -25.31
CA GLN A 651 -42.37 -31.34 -25.30
C GLN A 651 -41.86 -31.52 -26.78
N ALA A 652 -40.53 -31.56 -27.00
CA ALA A 652 -39.79 -32.25 -28.11
C ALA A 652 -39.68 -31.72 -29.58
N LEU A 653 -38.41 -31.71 -30.05
CA LEU A 653 -37.81 -32.17 -31.34
C LEU A 653 -38.03 -31.51 -32.75
N TYR A 654 -36.90 -30.96 -33.28
CA TYR A 654 -36.19 -31.27 -34.56
C TYR A 654 -36.71 -30.92 -36.00
N HIS A 655 -35.71 -30.69 -36.89
CA HIS A 655 -35.71 -30.63 -38.38
C HIS A 655 -36.54 -29.53 -39.12
N SER A 656 -36.16 -29.02 -40.32
CA SER A 656 -34.84 -28.86 -40.97
C SER A 656 -34.89 -28.05 -42.29
N VAL A 657 -33.77 -27.36 -42.61
CA VAL A 657 -33.19 -27.13 -43.97
C VAL A 657 -34.01 -26.43 -45.08
N GLY A 658 -33.39 -25.38 -45.66
CA GLY A 658 -33.59 -24.93 -47.05
C GLY A 658 -34.50 -23.70 -47.27
N GLY A 659 -34.22 -22.79 -48.20
CA GLY A 659 -33.02 -22.63 -49.05
C GLY A 659 -33.23 -21.66 -50.24
N GLY A 660 -32.18 -20.93 -50.66
CA GLY A 660 -32.18 -19.93 -51.74
C GLY A 660 -31.89 -18.51 -51.20
N ARG A 661 -31.00 -17.66 -51.76
CA ARG A 661 -30.71 -17.24 -53.17
C ARG A 661 -31.83 -16.37 -53.77
N ASN A 662 -31.60 -15.29 -54.54
CA ASN A 662 -30.41 -14.55 -55.05
C ASN A 662 -30.92 -13.18 -55.60
N GLU A 663 -30.18 -12.10 -55.90
CA GLU A 663 -28.77 -11.63 -55.78
C GLU A 663 -28.73 -10.08 -56.04
N TYR A 664 -27.55 -9.45 -56.12
CA TYR A 664 -27.26 -8.02 -56.46
C TYR A 664 -27.69 -6.92 -55.44
N GLY A 665 -26.99 -5.78 -55.33
CA GLY A 665 -25.64 -5.48 -55.84
C GLY A 665 -25.25 -3.99 -55.94
N ASP A 666 -23.93 -3.73 -55.81
CA ASP A 666 -23.14 -2.58 -56.30
C ASP A 666 -23.26 -1.19 -55.62
N ARG A 667 -22.09 -0.54 -55.44
CA ARG A 667 -21.80 0.85 -54.99
C ARG A 667 -22.20 1.22 -53.53
N LYS A 668 -21.39 2.01 -52.81
CA LYS A 668 -20.26 2.88 -53.21
C LYS A 668 -19.16 2.89 -52.14
#